data_AF-A0A6N9Q0S3-F1
#
_entry.id   AF-A0A6N9Q0S3-F1
#
_cell.length_a   1.000
_cell.length_b   1.000
_cell.length_c   1.000
_cell.angle_alpha   90.00
_cell.angle_beta   90.00
_cell.angle_gamma   90.00
#
_symmetry.space_group_name_H-M   'P 1'
#
loop_
_entity.id
_entity.type
_entity.pdbx_description
1 polymer ?
#
loop_
_entity_poly.entity_id
_entity_poly.type
_entity_poly.pdbx_seq_one_letter_code
_entity_poly.pdbx_strand_id
1 'polypeptide(L)'
;MEYKHRKSGKRLLSKKVIPMVVSSFLSAQLLFSPISGLSISQVEAASAKLLNEEMITSGAVLQNYTFTMQRDGEYINTNVGVIKLDLNNPYVKLDVMTGAHGKFTERSTVQNMVKYTDAVAGVNGDFYAMSSEGVPLGPTISDGEIMASPSELTGMYTFGITEANKPVIGLYAFEGLVTAENGESYPLRGINKTYAWLEPGNLHSHADSLYIYTNAWGSEQRAADGATTPTEVLVVDGVIEEISEGKFLQMTPPKDGYILRAHGKAAKFVTENMRVGDEMDTDYELLSLSDDGQNIKEDDFKMLIGGHTVLIQDGKAADFSRDVSSLLGNRSRTAIGYSKDERYVYIVTADHYGESDGLRLSELQELMLQLGIYNGINLDGGGSTQLVSRPLAEFDVELSNQPEYGSERKVVNGVGVYSTAPEGQLKGMFLDGQTTLFKNEQTTYQMKAYDEYYNPLDVSELDVNWLISNSIGKFEGDVFTPNQSGTTKITATSNNINESLEIEIIGRDNLSKMGFYASNSNMLVEGGTYKLPVFVKSESGVKRTVPTELIDWQFIGFSGSIDGDTLTVHKLGNKGIGRIIAKYDGYSSMLTLSAGILREWEDFNLEQVPVSFTAYPSFVSGDLSFQRESTNNKSLRLDYDFSEGETVNKAAYAVFNNDEGMIVDGEPQFLKMDLFGDNSYNWVRAEVIDGNGDVQKIDISKNVNWEGWETVNVNLADYDLTYPIKMKRLYIVSPDVGQNDREVTGSVAFDNITFMYRGEIPPIIKPKVEMILNEQVLKVDGISQELDQAPVVIEGRTMVPLRFIVDALGGEVTWDSIEKKVILIKEDQLIELWINDPAINLNGNKVTSDVPPTAINNRTMVPLRFVSEFFGWKVGWDSSTNKITME
;
A
#
# COMPACT_ATOMS: atom_id res chain seq x y z
N MET A 1 68.82 19.03 -36.55
CA MET A 1 69.43 20.15 -35.81
C MET A 1 69.49 19.70 -34.37
N GLU A 2 70.66 19.19 -33.98
CA GLU A 2 71.54 19.78 -32.94
C GLU A 2 70.93 19.78 -31.52
N TYR A 3 71.61 19.44 -30.44
CA TYR A 3 72.74 18.56 -30.14
C TYR A 3 72.97 18.69 -28.61
N LYS A 4 73.32 17.60 -27.91
CA LYS A 4 74.24 17.56 -26.73
C LYS A 4 73.78 18.24 -25.42
N HIS A 5 74.08 17.75 -24.22
CA HIS A 5 75.26 17.04 -23.68
C HIS A 5 74.87 16.52 -22.26
N ARG A 6 75.48 15.55 -21.55
CA ARG A 6 76.64 14.64 -21.68
C ARG A 6 76.69 13.75 -20.39
N LYS A 7 77.04 12.46 -20.54
CA LYS A 7 77.96 11.54 -19.77
C LYS A 7 78.08 11.69 -18.22
N SER A 8 78.37 10.70 -17.38
CA SER A 8 79.07 9.38 -17.37
C SER A 8 78.81 8.77 -15.96
N GLY A 9 78.98 7.50 -15.58
CA GLY A 9 79.63 6.32 -16.14
C GLY A 9 80.28 5.50 -15.01
N LYS A 10 80.11 4.16 -15.04
CA LYS A 10 80.89 3.07 -14.38
C LYS A 10 80.77 2.92 -12.86
N ARG A 11 80.94 1.77 -12.19
CA ARG A 11 80.99 0.29 -12.44
C ARG A 11 81.70 -0.25 -11.17
N LEU A 12 81.20 -1.27 -10.47
CA LEU A 12 81.96 -2.43 -9.97
C LEU A 12 81.20 -3.28 -8.94
N LEU A 13 81.47 -4.57 -9.05
CA LEU A 13 80.85 -5.73 -8.43
C LEU A 13 81.67 -6.26 -7.24
N SER A 14 81.04 -7.21 -6.52
CA SER A 14 81.61 -8.34 -5.76
C SER A 14 81.79 -8.08 -4.25
N LYS A 15 81.58 -9.03 -3.31
CA LYS A 15 81.34 -10.49 -3.35
C LYS A 15 81.06 -10.95 -1.89
N LYS A 16 80.26 -12.02 -1.67
CA LYS A 16 80.50 -13.20 -0.78
C LYS A 16 79.22 -13.87 -0.20
N VAL A 17 78.68 -14.86 -0.90
CA VAL A 17 78.63 -16.33 -0.64
C VAL A 17 78.62 -16.90 0.82
N ILE A 18 77.45 -17.50 1.22
CA ILE A 18 77.13 -18.86 1.82
C ILE A 18 77.54 -19.18 3.30
N PRO A 19 76.88 -20.08 4.12
CA PRO A 19 75.76 -21.05 3.91
C PRO A 19 74.59 -21.12 4.95
N MET A 20 73.47 -21.74 4.52
CA MET A 20 72.70 -22.88 5.08
C MET A 20 72.56 -23.07 6.62
N VAL A 21 71.30 -23.13 7.13
CA VAL A 21 70.64 -24.32 7.74
C VAL A 21 69.31 -23.94 8.44
N VAL A 22 68.34 -24.82 8.21
CA VAL A 22 67.00 -25.06 8.78
C VAL A 22 66.84 -24.78 10.28
N SER A 23 65.76 -24.10 10.68
CA SER A 23 64.74 -24.64 11.61
C SER A 23 63.72 -23.58 12.01
N SER A 24 62.46 -23.92 11.76
CA SER A 24 61.23 -23.37 12.33
C SER A 24 61.29 -23.11 13.83
N PHE A 25 60.86 -21.91 14.28
CA PHE A 25 60.02 -21.73 15.46
C PHE A 25 59.28 -20.39 15.37
N LEU A 26 57.96 -20.50 15.54
CA LEU A 26 56.96 -19.44 15.57
C LEU A 26 56.94 -18.82 16.98
N SER A 27 57.06 -17.50 17.10
CA SER A 27 56.27 -16.64 18.02
C SER A 27 56.99 -15.31 18.30
N ALA A 28 56.38 -14.21 17.88
CA ALA A 28 56.17 -12.99 18.68
C ALA A 28 55.77 -11.85 17.72
N GLN A 29 54.49 -11.49 17.77
CA GLN A 29 53.98 -10.29 17.13
C GLN A 29 54.66 -9.05 17.72
N LEU A 30 55.20 -8.20 16.85
CA LEU A 30 55.39 -6.78 17.13
C LEU A 30 54.84 -6.00 15.94
N LEU A 31 53.90 -5.13 16.29
CA LEU A 31 53.06 -4.29 15.45
C LEU A 31 53.90 -3.38 14.54
N PHE A 32 53.70 -3.51 13.23
CA PHE A 32 53.89 -2.42 12.28
C PHE A 32 52.52 -2.11 11.68
N SER A 33 51.94 -0.97 12.06
CA SER A 33 50.76 -0.43 11.39
C SER A 33 51.10 -0.13 9.92
N PRO A 34 50.40 -0.73 8.94
CA PRO A 34 50.47 -0.23 7.58
C PRO A 34 49.66 1.06 7.50
N ILE A 35 50.30 2.08 6.93
CA ILE A 35 49.68 3.32 6.50
C ILE A 35 48.47 2.97 5.63
N SER A 36 47.30 3.44 6.05
CA SER A 36 46.05 3.33 5.32
C SER A 36 46.23 3.91 3.92
N GLY A 37 46.29 3.03 2.92
CA GLY A 37 46.13 3.43 1.53
C GLY A 37 44.71 3.99 1.37
N LEU A 38 44.60 5.22 0.90
CA LEU A 38 43.36 5.79 0.40
C LEU A 38 42.85 4.87 -0.71
N SER A 39 41.81 4.09 -0.43
CA SER A 39 40.98 3.49 -1.45
C SER A 39 40.29 4.64 -2.20
N ILE A 40 40.72 4.92 -3.42
CA ILE A 40 39.93 5.71 -4.35
C ILE A 40 38.69 4.86 -4.62
N SER A 41 37.54 5.21 -4.05
CA SER A 41 36.28 4.62 -4.46
C SER A 41 36.09 4.98 -5.93
N GLN A 42 36.05 3.98 -6.81
CA GLN A 42 35.53 4.22 -8.15
C GLN A 42 34.09 4.68 -7.97
N VAL A 43 33.78 5.88 -8.48
CA VAL A 43 32.40 6.32 -8.65
C VAL A 43 31.77 5.35 -9.63
N GLU A 44 30.74 4.62 -9.19
CA GLU A 44 29.99 3.73 -10.06
C GLU A 44 29.21 4.60 -11.06
N ALA A 45 29.38 4.32 -12.35
CA ALA A 45 28.72 5.10 -13.40
C ALA A 45 27.19 4.90 -13.32
N ALA A 46 26.42 5.87 -13.83
CA ALA A 46 24.97 5.73 -13.92
C ALA A 46 24.60 4.42 -14.63
N SER A 47 23.60 3.69 -14.14
CA SER A 47 23.23 2.38 -14.66
C SER A 47 21.72 2.17 -14.64
N ALA A 48 21.15 1.81 -15.80
CA ALA A 48 19.80 1.29 -15.92
C ALA A 48 19.82 -0.25 -15.86
N LYS A 49 19.29 -0.81 -14.77
CA LYS A 49 19.23 -2.27 -14.56
C LYS A 49 17.81 -2.78 -14.78
N LEU A 50 17.63 -3.65 -15.77
CA LEU A 50 16.36 -4.34 -16.01
C LEU A 50 16.06 -5.29 -14.83
N LEU A 51 14.86 -5.15 -14.26
CA LEU A 51 14.35 -5.99 -13.18
C LEU A 51 13.51 -7.14 -13.72
N ASN A 52 12.56 -6.82 -14.60
CA ASN A 52 11.68 -7.77 -15.27
C ASN A 52 11.20 -7.20 -16.61
N GLU A 53 10.68 -8.08 -17.46
CA GLU A 53 9.93 -7.71 -18.64
C GLU A 53 8.65 -8.56 -18.75
N GLU A 54 7.59 -7.97 -19.28
CA GLU A 54 6.30 -8.61 -19.43
C GLU A 54 5.64 -8.20 -20.76
N MET A 55 5.08 -9.17 -21.48
CA MET A 55 4.39 -8.90 -22.73
C MET A 55 3.04 -8.24 -22.46
N ILE A 56 2.78 -7.09 -23.10
CA ILE A 56 1.48 -6.40 -23.05
C ILE A 56 0.56 -6.96 -24.15
N THR A 57 1.12 -7.07 -25.37
CA THR A 57 0.51 -7.68 -26.54
C THR A 57 1.61 -8.03 -27.55
N SER A 58 1.29 -8.74 -28.63
CA SER A 58 2.19 -8.97 -29.75
C SER A 58 2.75 -7.66 -30.29
N GLY A 59 4.04 -7.42 -30.07
CA GLY A 59 4.74 -6.20 -30.51
C GLY A 59 4.88 -5.11 -29.45
N ALA A 60 4.38 -5.32 -28.23
CA ALA A 60 4.59 -4.41 -27.09
C ALA A 60 5.01 -5.17 -25.83
N VAL A 61 6.05 -4.69 -25.17
CA VAL A 61 6.55 -5.22 -23.88
C VAL A 61 6.70 -4.09 -22.88
N LEU A 62 6.30 -4.34 -21.63
CA LEU A 62 6.62 -3.51 -20.48
C LEU A 62 7.95 -3.98 -19.90
N GLN A 63 8.89 -3.06 -19.72
CA GLN A 63 10.19 -3.32 -19.11
C GLN A 63 10.36 -2.44 -17.89
N ASN A 64 10.60 -3.05 -16.74
CA ASN A 64 10.79 -2.34 -15.48
C ASN A 64 12.27 -2.30 -15.13
N TYR A 65 12.78 -1.10 -14.85
CA TYR A 65 14.17 -0.86 -14.52
C TYR A 65 14.30 -0.17 -13.16
N THR A 66 15.44 -0.38 -12.49
CA THR A 66 15.97 0.58 -11.53
C THR A 66 17.09 1.35 -12.21
N PHE A 67 17.00 2.68 -12.20
CA PHE A 67 18.08 3.56 -12.64
C PHE A 67 18.82 4.11 -11.41
N THR A 68 20.11 3.84 -11.34
CA THR A 68 20.97 4.26 -10.22
C THR A 68 22.05 5.19 -10.73
N MET A 69 22.29 6.32 -10.03
CA MET A 69 23.41 7.23 -10.32
C MET A 69 23.84 8.01 -9.09
N GLN A 70 24.98 8.70 -9.18
CA GLN A 70 25.41 9.64 -8.15
C GLN A 70 24.92 11.06 -8.47
N ARG A 71 24.12 11.63 -7.57
CA ARG A 71 23.65 13.02 -7.62
C ARG A 71 24.14 13.75 -6.37
N ASP A 72 24.87 14.84 -6.56
CA ASP A 72 25.34 15.72 -5.46
C ASP A 72 26.12 14.98 -4.35
N GLY A 73 26.76 13.85 -4.67
CA GLY A 73 27.54 13.03 -3.74
C GLY A 73 26.82 11.80 -3.20
N GLU A 74 25.50 11.68 -3.38
CA GLU A 74 24.67 10.57 -2.90
C GLU A 74 24.22 9.67 -4.05
N TYR A 75 24.02 8.39 -3.76
CA TYR A 75 23.40 7.47 -4.73
C TYR A 75 21.90 7.64 -4.69
N ILE A 76 21.32 7.89 -5.86
CA ILE A 76 19.89 7.90 -6.07
C ILE A 76 19.45 6.63 -6.79
N ASN A 77 18.22 6.18 -6.51
CA ASN A 77 17.55 5.10 -7.22
C ASN A 77 16.21 5.59 -7.74
N THR A 78 15.93 5.30 -9.00
CA THR A 78 14.65 5.68 -9.63
C THR A 78 14.03 4.47 -10.29
N ASN A 79 12.76 4.22 -9.97
CA ASN A 79 11.95 3.24 -10.65
C ASN A 79 11.56 3.79 -12.02
N VAL A 80 11.78 2.98 -13.05
CA VAL A 80 11.57 3.37 -14.45
C VAL A 80 10.73 2.31 -15.14
N GLY A 81 9.62 2.73 -15.73
CA GLY A 81 8.81 1.89 -16.61
C GLY A 81 9.07 2.25 -18.08
N VAL A 82 9.21 1.25 -18.93
CA VAL A 82 9.43 1.44 -20.36
C VAL A 82 8.48 0.57 -21.16
N ILE A 83 7.59 1.18 -21.94
CA ILE A 83 6.89 0.46 -23.00
C ILE A 83 7.77 0.49 -24.24
N LYS A 84 8.20 -0.69 -24.69
CA LYS A 84 8.94 -0.86 -25.94
C LYS A 84 8.02 -1.48 -27.00
N LEU A 85 7.79 -0.73 -28.07
CA LEU A 85 6.89 -1.06 -29.17
C LEU A 85 7.69 -1.39 -30.44
N ASP A 86 7.35 -2.47 -31.14
CA ASP A 86 7.92 -2.85 -32.43
C ASP A 86 7.00 -2.44 -33.59
N LEU A 87 7.35 -1.35 -34.29
CA LEU A 87 6.55 -0.81 -35.40
C LEU A 87 6.48 -1.73 -36.63
N ASN A 88 7.37 -2.74 -36.72
CA ASN A 88 7.29 -3.76 -37.76
C ASN A 88 6.29 -4.87 -37.43
N ASN A 89 5.74 -4.93 -36.20
CA ASN A 89 4.71 -5.89 -35.85
C ASN A 89 3.35 -5.38 -36.36
N PRO A 90 2.64 -6.14 -37.21
CA PRO A 90 1.36 -5.70 -37.78
C PRO A 90 0.20 -5.68 -36.77
N TYR A 91 0.41 -6.26 -35.58
CA TYR A 91 -0.62 -6.45 -34.54
C TYR A 91 -0.59 -5.40 -33.44
N VAL A 92 0.16 -4.31 -33.63
CA VAL A 92 0.23 -3.22 -32.65
C VAL A 92 0.14 -1.86 -33.33
N LYS A 93 -0.63 -0.96 -32.71
CA LYS A 93 -0.81 0.43 -33.14
C LYS A 93 -0.50 1.37 -31.97
N LEU A 94 0.07 2.52 -32.29
CA LEU A 94 0.21 3.65 -31.36
C LEU A 94 -0.73 4.77 -31.83
N ASP A 95 -1.44 5.40 -30.90
CA ASP A 95 -2.29 6.57 -31.20
C ASP A 95 -2.39 7.50 -29.98
N VAL A 96 -2.88 8.71 -30.20
CA VAL A 96 -3.20 9.66 -29.13
C VAL A 96 -4.52 9.25 -28.48
N MET A 97 -4.52 9.22 -27.15
CA MET A 97 -5.75 9.20 -26.37
C MET A 97 -6.09 10.64 -26.00
N THR A 98 -7.34 11.03 -26.19
CA THR A 98 -7.84 12.33 -25.73
C THR A 98 -8.57 12.14 -24.40
N GLY A 99 -8.80 13.23 -23.65
CA GLY A 99 -9.57 13.23 -22.39
C GLY A 99 -10.92 12.51 -22.48
N ALA A 100 -11.72 12.55 -21.40
CA ALA A 100 -12.94 11.77 -21.28
C ALA A 100 -13.80 11.84 -22.56
N HIS A 101 -14.12 10.67 -23.10
CA HIS A 101 -14.93 10.50 -24.31
C HIS A 101 -14.42 11.28 -25.56
N GLY A 102 -13.10 11.42 -25.70
CA GLY A 102 -12.50 12.05 -26.87
C GLY A 102 -12.47 13.58 -26.81
N LYS A 103 -12.61 14.19 -25.63
CA LYS A 103 -12.71 15.65 -25.46
C LYS A 103 -11.59 16.21 -24.58
N PHE A 104 -10.90 17.24 -25.06
CA PHE A 104 -9.76 17.84 -24.33
C PHE A 104 -10.17 18.50 -23.01
N THR A 105 -11.24 19.28 -23.01
CA THR A 105 -11.70 20.05 -21.84
C THR A 105 -12.37 19.20 -20.77
N GLU A 106 -12.59 17.91 -21.04
CA GLU A 106 -13.07 16.93 -20.08
C GLU A 106 -11.89 16.05 -19.63
N ARG A 107 -11.03 16.57 -18.74
CA ARG A 107 -9.81 15.85 -18.33
C ARG A 107 -10.10 14.48 -17.71
N SER A 108 -9.24 13.49 -17.98
CA SER A 108 -9.37 12.13 -17.46
C SER A 108 -8.01 11.56 -17.02
N THR A 109 -8.01 10.55 -16.14
CA THR A 109 -6.78 9.81 -15.83
C THR A 109 -6.35 8.97 -17.02
N VAL A 110 -5.07 8.62 -17.10
CA VAL A 110 -4.57 7.77 -18.19
C VAL A 110 -5.25 6.42 -18.16
N GLN A 111 -5.48 5.83 -16.98
CA GLN A 111 -6.15 4.54 -16.87
C GLN A 111 -7.57 4.57 -17.43
N ASN A 112 -8.32 5.64 -17.18
CA ASN A 112 -9.65 5.79 -17.76
C ASN A 112 -9.61 6.01 -19.27
N MET A 113 -8.65 6.81 -19.78
CA MET A 113 -8.49 7.00 -21.23
C MET A 113 -8.19 5.66 -21.92
N VAL A 114 -7.28 4.86 -21.38
CA VAL A 114 -6.96 3.51 -21.89
C VAL A 114 -8.20 2.63 -21.96
N LYS A 115 -9.04 2.66 -20.92
CA LYS A 115 -10.32 1.92 -20.90
C LYS A 115 -11.34 2.43 -21.90
N TYR A 116 -11.44 3.75 -22.11
CA TYR A 116 -12.44 4.32 -23.03
C TYR A 116 -12.11 4.11 -24.51
N THR A 117 -10.83 3.92 -24.82
CA THR A 117 -10.36 3.74 -26.20
C THR A 117 -10.03 2.27 -26.53
N ASP A 118 -10.22 1.34 -25.59
CA ASP A 118 -9.81 -0.06 -25.72
C ASP A 118 -8.30 -0.25 -25.98
N ALA A 119 -7.47 0.69 -25.50
CA ALA A 119 -6.04 0.52 -25.48
C ALA A 119 -5.63 -0.56 -24.46
N VAL A 120 -4.49 -1.21 -24.69
CA VAL A 120 -3.92 -2.23 -23.80
C VAL A 120 -2.80 -1.68 -22.92
N ALA A 121 -2.31 -0.47 -23.21
CA ALA A 121 -1.41 0.28 -22.35
C ALA A 121 -1.44 1.77 -22.73
N GLY A 122 -0.90 2.63 -21.88
CA GLY A 122 -0.72 4.03 -22.23
C GLY A 122 -0.02 4.86 -21.16
N VAL A 123 0.37 6.06 -21.55
CA VAL A 123 0.96 7.08 -20.68
C VAL A 123 0.29 8.44 -20.89
N ASN A 124 0.59 9.40 -20.01
CA ASN A 124 0.23 10.80 -20.24
C ASN A 124 1.02 11.41 -21.40
N GLY A 125 0.46 12.45 -22.02
CA GLY A 125 0.98 13.02 -23.26
C GLY A 125 1.52 14.44 -23.12
N ASP A 126 0.87 15.35 -23.82
CA ASP A 126 1.31 16.73 -24.04
C ASP A 126 1.21 17.59 -22.77
N PHE A 127 1.94 18.71 -22.80
CA PHE A 127 1.71 19.82 -21.89
C PHE A 127 0.37 20.47 -22.20
N TYR A 128 -0.28 21.04 -21.19
CA TYR A 128 -1.60 21.64 -21.33
C TYR A 128 -1.81 22.83 -20.40
N ALA A 129 -2.76 23.69 -20.77
CA ALA A 129 -3.08 24.87 -19.99
C ALA A 129 -3.89 24.51 -18.73
N MET A 130 -3.20 24.30 -17.61
CA MET A 130 -3.82 23.82 -16.37
C MET A 130 -4.86 24.80 -15.77
N SER A 131 -4.62 26.12 -15.89
CA SER A 131 -5.43 27.17 -15.26
C SER A 131 -6.60 27.67 -16.10
N SER A 132 -6.71 27.24 -17.36
CA SER A 132 -7.83 27.56 -18.26
C SER A 132 -8.65 26.30 -18.53
N GLU A 133 -9.28 26.17 -19.71
CA GLU A 133 -10.16 25.05 -20.06
C GLU A 133 -9.45 23.70 -20.17
N GLY A 134 -8.10 23.66 -20.12
CA GLY A 134 -7.33 22.43 -20.18
C GLY A 134 -7.33 21.79 -21.55
N VAL A 135 -6.51 22.31 -22.45
CA VAL A 135 -6.29 21.76 -23.79
C VAL A 135 -4.79 21.64 -24.09
N PRO A 136 -4.38 20.73 -24.99
CA PRO A 136 -2.97 20.52 -25.33
C PRO A 136 -2.32 21.82 -25.85
N LEU A 137 -1.03 21.98 -25.57
CA LEU A 137 -0.23 23.10 -26.08
C LEU A 137 0.32 22.80 -27.47
N GLY A 138 0.78 21.58 -27.74
CA GLY A 138 1.19 21.15 -29.07
C GLY A 138 0.00 20.79 -29.97
N PRO A 139 0.29 20.41 -31.23
CA PRO A 139 -0.71 19.81 -32.11
C PRO A 139 -1.09 18.41 -31.66
N THR A 140 -2.24 17.95 -32.11
CA THR A 140 -2.70 16.58 -31.93
C THR A 140 -3.31 16.07 -33.22
N ILE A 141 -2.81 14.95 -33.73
CA ILE A 141 -3.46 14.13 -34.76
C ILE A 141 -3.78 12.78 -34.12
N SER A 142 -5.01 12.32 -34.29
CA SER A 142 -5.47 11.00 -33.85
C SER A 142 -6.35 10.38 -34.91
N ASP A 143 -6.18 9.09 -35.19
CA ASP A 143 -6.83 8.41 -36.32
C ASP A 143 -6.69 9.17 -37.67
N GLY A 144 -5.55 9.86 -37.86
CA GLY A 144 -5.27 10.67 -39.04
C GLY A 144 -5.99 12.02 -39.11
N GLU A 145 -6.78 12.39 -38.10
CA GLU A 145 -7.51 13.67 -38.07
C GLU A 145 -6.81 14.70 -37.17
N ILE A 146 -6.73 15.96 -37.62
CA ILE A 146 -6.24 17.07 -36.78
C ILE A 146 -7.27 17.37 -35.68
N MET A 147 -6.93 16.97 -34.48
CA MET A 147 -7.73 17.23 -33.28
C MET A 147 -7.38 18.56 -32.64
N ALA A 148 -6.13 19.03 -32.72
CA ALA A 148 -5.72 20.34 -32.23
C ALA A 148 -4.53 20.87 -33.03
N SER A 149 -4.49 22.19 -33.26
CA SER A 149 -3.33 22.86 -33.87
C SER A 149 -2.18 23.01 -32.85
N PRO A 150 -0.98 23.48 -33.20
CA PRO A 150 0.00 23.96 -32.22
C PRO A 150 -0.47 25.27 -31.58
N SER A 151 -0.06 25.51 -30.33
CA SER A 151 0.01 26.86 -29.78
C SER A 151 1.26 27.52 -30.37
N GLU A 152 1.18 28.77 -30.83
CA GLU A 152 2.33 29.52 -31.38
C GLU A 152 3.35 29.85 -30.25
N LEU A 153 4.07 28.81 -29.82
CA LEU A 153 5.08 28.80 -28.78
C LEU A 153 6.41 28.37 -29.39
N THR A 154 7.50 28.97 -28.95
CA THR A 154 8.80 28.68 -29.54
C THR A 154 9.34 27.33 -29.07
N GLY A 155 9.74 26.48 -30.02
CA GLY A 155 10.53 25.27 -29.77
C GLY A 155 9.78 24.09 -29.15
N MET A 156 8.45 24.04 -29.28
CA MET A 156 7.59 22.93 -28.83
C MET A 156 7.60 21.75 -29.83
N TYR A 157 8.51 20.80 -29.61
CA TYR A 157 8.64 19.64 -30.49
C TYR A 157 7.55 18.60 -30.26
N THR A 158 7.27 17.85 -31.31
CA THR A 158 6.22 16.84 -31.39
C THR A 158 6.81 15.48 -31.72
N PHE A 159 6.08 14.42 -31.39
CA PHE A 159 6.37 13.06 -31.83
C PHE A 159 5.21 12.55 -32.68
N GLY A 160 5.50 11.91 -33.80
CA GLY A 160 4.48 11.39 -34.72
C GLY A 160 4.83 10.02 -35.28
N ILE A 161 3.80 9.29 -35.70
CA ILE A 161 3.91 8.08 -36.52
C ILE A 161 3.26 8.35 -37.86
N THR A 162 4.02 8.18 -38.94
CA THR A 162 3.51 8.36 -40.30
C THR A 162 2.69 7.16 -40.79
N GLU A 163 1.94 7.31 -41.87
CA GLU A 163 1.22 6.24 -42.56
C GLU A 163 2.13 5.06 -42.94
N ALA A 164 3.40 5.34 -43.24
CA ALA A 164 4.43 4.35 -43.51
C ALA A 164 4.98 3.63 -42.25
N ASN A 165 4.38 3.81 -41.07
CA ASN A 165 4.85 3.32 -39.77
C ASN A 165 6.27 3.80 -39.42
N LYS A 166 6.63 5.03 -39.83
CA LYS A 166 7.89 5.65 -39.43
C LYS A 166 7.69 6.61 -38.27
N PRO A 167 8.49 6.52 -37.19
CA PRO A 167 8.49 7.49 -36.11
C PRO A 167 9.27 8.74 -36.53
N VAL A 168 8.72 9.91 -36.22
CA VAL A 168 9.34 11.20 -36.53
C VAL A 168 9.23 12.14 -35.33
N ILE A 169 10.20 13.03 -35.19
CA ILE A 169 10.18 14.12 -34.21
C ILE A 169 10.36 15.42 -34.99
N GLY A 170 9.44 16.37 -34.82
CA GLY A 170 9.44 17.59 -35.63
C GLY A 170 8.78 18.77 -34.94
N LEU A 171 9.00 19.96 -35.50
CA LEU A 171 8.36 21.20 -35.10
C LEU A 171 7.36 21.61 -36.19
N TYR A 172 6.15 22.02 -35.81
CA TYR A 172 5.08 22.35 -36.76
C TYR A 172 4.44 23.71 -36.43
N ALA A 173 4.10 24.45 -37.47
CA ALA A 173 3.19 25.58 -37.43
C ALA A 173 1.82 25.20 -38.00
N PHE A 174 0.84 26.08 -37.83
CA PHE A 174 -0.49 25.96 -38.42
C PHE A 174 -0.76 27.18 -39.30
N GLU A 175 -1.22 26.94 -40.52
CA GLU A 175 -1.71 27.97 -41.41
C GLU A 175 -3.11 27.57 -41.87
N GLY A 176 -4.02 28.53 -41.95
CA GLY A 176 -5.36 28.28 -42.44
C GLY A 176 -6.10 29.55 -42.85
N LEU A 177 -7.17 29.34 -43.61
CA LEU A 177 -7.99 30.38 -44.19
C LEU A 177 -9.45 29.98 -44.14
N VAL A 178 -10.31 30.91 -43.73
CA VAL A 178 -11.76 30.79 -43.88
C VAL A 178 -12.21 31.70 -45.01
N THR A 179 -12.91 31.14 -45.99
CA THR A 179 -13.45 31.88 -47.14
C THR A 179 -14.96 31.87 -47.10
N ALA A 180 -15.57 33.06 -47.02
CA ALA A 180 -17.01 33.22 -47.08
C ALA A 180 -17.53 33.04 -48.52
N GLU A 181 -18.83 32.78 -48.70
CA GLU A 181 -19.46 32.55 -50.01
C GLU A 181 -19.21 33.70 -51.01
N ASN A 182 -19.07 34.93 -50.50
CA ASN A 182 -18.77 36.11 -51.31
C ASN A 182 -17.32 36.20 -51.83
N GLY A 183 -16.46 35.25 -51.44
CA GLY A 183 -15.04 35.15 -51.83
C GLY A 183 -14.08 35.96 -50.96
N GLU A 184 -14.55 36.67 -49.93
CA GLU A 184 -13.67 37.32 -48.95
C GLU A 184 -13.15 36.28 -47.95
N SER A 185 -11.89 36.44 -47.53
CA SER A 185 -11.23 35.47 -46.65
C SER A 185 -10.58 36.09 -45.43
N TYR A 186 -10.47 35.32 -44.35
CA TYR A 186 -9.79 35.71 -43.12
C TYR A 186 -8.90 34.59 -42.58
N PRO A 187 -7.67 34.88 -42.08
CA PRO A 187 -6.78 33.85 -41.54
C PRO A 187 -7.39 33.09 -40.36
N LEU A 188 -7.34 31.76 -40.43
CA LEU A 188 -7.62 30.87 -39.33
C LEU A 188 -6.36 30.66 -38.50
N ARG A 189 -6.45 30.84 -37.19
CA ARG A 189 -5.29 30.84 -36.30
C ARG A 189 -5.06 29.51 -35.58
N GLY A 190 -6.09 28.67 -35.48
CA GLY A 190 -5.93 27.37 -34.86
C GLY A 190 -7.23 26.63 -34.65
N ILE A 191 -7.08 25.43 -34.08
CA ILE A 191 -8.15 24.47 -33.85
C ILE A 191 -8.10 24.02 -32.38
N ASN A 192 -9.25 24.07 -31.70
CA ASN A 192 -9.45 23.61 -30.32
C ASN A 192 -8.44 24.17 -29.30
N LYS A 193 -8.16 25.48 -29.38
CA LYS A 193 -7.25 26.17 -28.46
C LYS A 193 -7.97 27.04 -27.44
N THR A 194 -7.38 27.09 -26.24
CA THR A 194 -7.69 28.07 -25.21
C THR A 194 -6.86 29.34 -25.45
N TYR A 195 -7.19 30.41 -24.75
CA TYR A 195 -6.40 31.62 -24.74
C TYR A 195 -4.99 31.36 -24.17
N ALA A 196 -4.01 31.92 -24.86
CA ALA A 196 -2.60 31.96 -24.49
C ALA A 196 -1.96 33.28 -24.94
N TRP A 197 -0.71 33.47 -24.51
CA TRP A 197 0.16 34.54 -24.98
C TRP A 197 1.21 33.97 -25.93
N LEU A 198 1.33 34.58 -27.10
CA LEU A 198 2.10 34.04 -28.21
C LEU A 198 3.58 34.38 -28.10
N GLU A 199 4.42 33.50 -28.66
CA GLU A 199 5.88 33.67 -28.71
C GLU A 199 6.38 33.67 -30.16
N PRO A 200 7.15 34.69 -30.59
CA PRO A 200 7.51 35.91 -29.86
C PRO A 200 6.39 36.96 -29.90
N GLY A 201 6.47 37.95 -29.00
CA GLY A 201 5.67 39.18 -29.08
C GLY A 201 4.59 39.32 -28.02
N ASN A 202 4.32 38.28 -27.21
CA ASN A 202 3.41 38.32 -26.06
C ASN A 202 2.02 38.87 -26.42
N LEU A 203 1.56 38.57 -27.63
CA LEU A 203 0.25 38.98 -28.13
C LEU A 203 -0.80 38.05 -27.55
N HIS A 204 -1.99 38.58 -27.31
CA HIS A 204 -3.12 37.78 -26.89
C HIS A 204 -3.64 36.95 -28.06
N SER A 205 -3.52 35.62 -27.98
CA SER A 205 -3.89 34.65 -29.05
C SER A 205 -5.25 34.90 -29.70
N HIS A 206 -6.27 35.21 -28.90
CA HIS A 206 -7.65 35.37 -29.37
C HIS A 206 -8.02 36.84 -29.69
N ALA A 207 -7.06 37.76 -29.74
CA ALA A 207 -7.28 39.13 -30.21
C ALA A 207 -7.28 39.18 -31.75
N ASP A 208 -8.26 39.85 -32.37
CA ASP A 208 -8.38 39.99 -33.84
C ASP A 208 -8.28 38.65 -34.61
N SER A 209 -8.71 37.53 -34.01
CA SER A 209 -8.40 36.19 -34.53
C SER A 209 -9.65 35.32 -34.66
N LEU A 210 -9.53 34.29 -35.51
CA LEU A 210 -10.54 33.27 -35.79
C LEU A 210 -10.01 31.89 -35.42
N TYR A 211 -10.82 31.07 -34.76
CA TYR A 211 -10.48 29.69 -34.35
C TYR A 211 -11.63 28.73 -34.64
N ILE A 212 -11.31 27.48 -34.99
CA ILE A 212 -12.28 26.37 -35.13
C ILE A 212 -12.36 25.61 -33.81
N TYR A 213 -13.59 25.27 -33.40
CA TYR A 213 -13.86 24.35 -32.30
C TYR A 213 -14.72 23.20 -32.78
N THR A 214 -14.20 21.98 -32.68
CA THR A 214 -14.85 20.74 -33.13
C THR A 214 -15.44 19.96 -31.94
N ASN A 215 -16.07 18.82 -32.18
CA ASN A 215 -16.54 17.93 -31.11
C ASN A 215 -15.44 17.44 -30.13
N ALA A 216 -14.15 17.59 -30.45
CA ALA A 216 -13.06 17.39 -29.49
C ALA A 216 -13.02 18.42 -28.35
N TRP A 217 -13.83 19.49 -28.42
CA TRP A 217 -14.00 20.49 -27.37
C TRP A 217 -15.28 20.21 -26.58
N GLY A 218 -15.14 19.88 -25.30
CA GLY A 218 -16.24 19.39 -24.47
C GLY A 218 -17.08 20.43 -23.72
N SER A 219 -16.67 21.70 -23.68
CA SER A 219 -17.43 22.76 -23.01
C SER A 219 -18.23 23.66 -23.96
N GLU A 220 -19.24 24.35 -23.43
CA GLU A 220 -20.01 25.34 -24.18
C GLU A 220 -19.18 26.59 -24.47
N GLN A 221 -18.42 27.06 -23.48
CA GLN A 221 -17.56 28.23 -23.62
C GLN A 221 -16.18 27.87 -24.20
N ARG A 222 -15.63 28.83 -24.93
CA ARG A 222 -14.39 28.72 -25.71
C ARG A 222 -13.50 29.92 -25.43
N ALA A 223 -12.27 29.68 -24.98
CA ALA A 223 -11.29 30.70 -24.63
C ALA A 223 -11.89 31.83 -23.76
N ALA A 224 -12.47 31.45 -22.62
CA ALA A 224 -13.19 32.34 -21.71
C ALA A 224 -12.23 33.05 -20.72
N ASP A 225 -11.52 34.06 -21.20
CA ASP A 225 -10.58 34.86 -20.41
C ASP A 225 -11.15 36.19 -19.87
N GLY A 226 -12.31 36.62 -20.36
CA GLY A 226 -12.88 37.94 -20.09
C GLY A 226 -12.15 39.11 -20.77
N ALA A 227 -11.08 38.85 -21.51
CA ALA A 227 -10.32 39.84 -22.29
C ALA A 227 -10.86 39.98 -23.73
N THR A 228 -11.54 38.96 -24.24
CA THR A 228 -12.10 38.94 -25.60
C THR A 228 -13.60 38.72 -25.59
N THR A 229 -14.33 39.38 -26.52
CA THR A 229 -15.79 39.19 -26.71
C THR A 229 -16.05 38.32 -27.95
N PRO A 230 -16.59 37.11 -27.81
CA PRO A 230 -16.76 36.20 -28.94
C PRO A 230 -17.92 36.62 -29.85
N THR A 231 -17.74 36.44 -31.15
CA THR A 231 -18.82 36.26 -32.13
C THR A 231 -18.65 34.85 -32.70
N GLU A 232 -19.67 34.02 -32.55
CA GLU A 232 -19.58 32.60 -32.90
C GLU A 232 -20.47 32.24 -34.09
N VAL A 233 -19.98 31.33 -34.94
CA VAL A 233 -20.68 30.83 -36.12
C VAL A 233 -20.78 29.31 -36.00
N LEU A 234 -22.00 28.77 -35.97
CA LEU A 234 -22.24 27.34 -36.06
C LEU A 234 -22.24 26.92 -37.54
N VAL A 235 -21.40 25.96 -37.86
CA VAL A 235 -21.29 25.38 -39.21
C VAL A 235 -21.59 23.89 -39.11
N VAL A 236 -22.56 23.42 -39.89
CA VAL A 236 -22.96 22.01 -39.95
C VAL A 236 -22.96 21.60 -41.42
N ASP A 237 -22.28 20.50 -41.75
CA ASP A 237 -22.12 20.03 -43.13
C ASP A 237 -21.67 21.14 -44.13
N GLY A 238 -20.82 22.06 -43.67
CA GLY A 238 -20.29 23.17 -44.47
C GLY A 238 -21.22 24.38 -44.65
N VAL A 239 -22.40 24.36 -44.03
CA VAL A 239 -23.41 25.44 -44.11
C VAL A 239 -23.51 26.17 -42.78
N ILE A 240 -23.63 27.49 -42.83
CA ILE A 240 -23.83 28.32 -41.63
C ILE A 240 -25.27 28.19 -41.13
N GLU A 241 -25.43 27.61 -39.94
CA GLU A 241 -26.75 27.41 -39.31
C GLU A 241 -27.11 28.53 -38.33
N GLU A 242 -26.13 29.08 -37.60
CA GLU A 242 -26.35 30.14 -36.63
C GLU A 242 -25.15 31.10 -36.56
N ILE A 243 -25.43 32.40 -36.44
CA ILE A 243 -24.42 33.42 -36.11
C ILE A 243 -24.85 34.11 -34.81
N SER A 244 -23.99 34.05 -33.81
CA SER A 244 -24.17 34.64 -32.49
C SER A 244 -23.21 35.81 -32.29
N GLU A 245 -23.69 37.02 -32.53
CA GLU A 245 -22.89 38.26 -32.39
C GLU A 245 -22.69 38.65 -30.91
N GLY A 246 -21.44 38.86 -30.51
CA GLY A 246 -21.06 39.40 -29.20
C GLY A 246 -21.29 38.47 -28.00
N LYS A 247 -21.65 37.21 -28.23
CA LYS A 247 -21.85 36.18 -27.20
C LYS A 247 -21.54 34.79 -27.78
N PHE A 248 -21.18 33.85 -26.91
CA PHE A 248 -20.95 32.46 -27.31
C PHE A 248 -22.28 31.70 -27.47
N LEU A 249 -22.26 30.61 -28.25
CA LEU A 249 -23.34 29.66 -28.40
C LEU A 249 -23.39 28.72 -27.19
N GLN A 250 -24.56 28.57 -26.57
CA GLN A 250 -24.76 27.70 -25.39
C GLN A 250 -24.89 26.23 -25.81
N MET A 251 -23.86 25.71 -26.46
CA MET A 251 -23.77 24.31 -26.88
C MET A 251 -22.30 23.89 -27.02
N THR A 252 -22.04 22.59 -26.91
CA THR A 252 -20.79 22.00 -27.39
C THR A 252 -20.81 21.91 -28.91
N PRO A 253 -19.66 21.94 -29.62
CA PRO A 253 -19.66 21.79 -31.06
C PRO A 253 -20.20 20.40 -31.44
N PRO A 254 -20.99 20.31 -32.51
CA PRO A 254 -21.61 19.05 -32.92
C PRO A 254 -20.59 18.11 -33.59
N LYS A 255 -20.95 16.84 -33.77
CA LYS A 255 -20.08 15.83 -34.42
C LYS A 255 -19.95 16.01 -35.93
N ASP A 256 -21.02 16.48 -36.54
CA ASP A 256 -21.22 16.76 -37.98
C ASP A 256 -20.92 18.22 -38.33
N GLY A 257 -20.18 18.93 -37.47
CA GLY A 257 -19.90 20.35 -37.68
C GLY A 257 -18.87 20.91 -36.70
N TYR A 258 -18.78 22.23 -36.67
CA TYR A 258 -17.87 22.97 -35.80
C TYR A 258 -18.41 24.37 -35.49
N ILE A 259 -17.76 25.04 -34.53
CA ILE A 259 -18.03 26.43 -34.19
C ILE A 259 -16.80 27.26 -34.54
N LEU A 260 -16.97 28.29 -35.36
CA LEU A 260 -15.96 29.35 -35.48
C LEU A 260 -16.13 30.34 -34.34
N ARG A 261 -15.04 30.68 -33.66
CA ARG A 261 -15.00 31.77 -32.68
C ARG A 261 -14.17 32.91 -33.23
N ALA A 262 -14.81 34.06 -33.38
CA ALA A 262 -14.20 35.28 -33.88
C ALA A 262 -14.15 36.36 -32.80
N HIS A 263 -13.15 37.23 -32.85
CA HIS A 263 -13.09 38.43 -32.03
C HIS A 263 -12.42 39.59 -32.78
N GLY A 264 -12.77 40.84 -32.44
CA GLY A 264 -12.17 42.04 -33.00
C GLY A 264 -12.35 42.12 -34.53
N LYS A 265 -11.26 42.26 -35.28
CA LYS A 265 -11.29 42.27 -36.75
C LYS A 265 -11.92 41.01 -37.37
N ALA A 266 -11.73 39.84 -36.76
CA ALA A 266 -12.35 38.61 -37.24
C ALA A 266 -13.88 38.63 -37.05
N ALA A 267 -14.36 39.17 -35.93
CA ALA A 267 -15.80 39.33 -35.70
C ALA A 267 -16.43 40.32 -36.71
N LYS A 268 -15.68 41.37 -37.07
CA LYS A 268 -16.07 42.28 -38.15
C LYS A 268 -16.14 41.57 -39.50
N PHE A 269 -15.17 40.72 -39.82
CA PHE A 269 -15.19 39.89 -41.03
C PHE A 269 -16.45 39.00 -41.07
N VAL A 270 -16.79 38.31 -39.98
CA VAL A 270 -18.00 37.48 -39.88
C VAL A 270 -19.25 38.32 -40.15
N THR A 271 -19.42 39.43 -39.45
CA THR A 271 -20.64 40.26 -39.57
C THR A 271 -20.79 40.92 -40.94
N GLU A 272 -19.69 41.28 -41.61
CA GLU A 272 -19.73 41.89 -42.93
C GLU A 272 -19.98 40.86 -44.05
N ASN A 273 -19.44 39.63 -43.93
CA ASN A 273 -19.32 38.70 -45.05
C ASN A 273 -20.10 37.38 -44.94
N MET A 274 -20.62 37.01 -43.76
CA MET A 274 -21.30 35.73 -43.55
C MET A 274 -22.78 35.89 -43.21
N ARG A 275 -23.64 35.02 -43.72
CA ARG A 275 -25.08 34.93 -43.41
C ARG A 275 -25.48 33.48 -43.13
N VAL A 276 -26.56 33.31 -42.37
CA VAL A 276 -27.17 31.99 -42.16
C VAL A 276 -27.69 31.46 -43.50
N GLY A 277 -27.32 30.21 -43.81
CA GLY A 277 -27.59 29.52 -45.06
C GLY A 277 -26.46 29.59 -46.09
N ASP A 278 -25.41 30.41 -45.86
CA ASP A 278 -24.26 30.48 -46.74
C ASP A 278 -23.42 29.19 -46.63
N GLU A 279 -22.89 28.71 -47.75
CA GLU A 279 -21.80 27.74 -47.76
C GLU A 279 -20.48 28.44 -47.42
N MET A 280 -19.59 27.76 -46.71
CA MET A 280 -18.27 28.29 -46.39
C MET A 280 -17.18 27.23 -46.52
N ASP A 281 -15.99 27.70 -46.89
CA ASP A 281 -14.82 26.86 -47.08
C ASP A 281 -13.75 27.16 -46.02
N THR A 282 -13.15 26.10 -45.49
CA THR A 282 -12.07 26.18 -44.51
C THR A 282 -10.92 25.31 -44.96
N ASP A 283 -9.81 25.95 -45.32
CA ASP A 283 -8.59 25.30 -45.74
C ASP A 283 -7.52 25.52 -44.67
N TYR A 284 -6.84 24.45 -44.25
CA TYR A 284 -5.79 24.53 -43.24
C TYR A 284 -4.83 23.34 -43.33
N GLU A 285 -3.56 23.59 -43.02
CA GLU A 285 -2.51 22.56 -43.02
C GLU A 285 -1.54 22.75 -41.84
N LEU A 286 -0.77 21.70 -41.53
CA LEU A 286 0.38 21.77 -40.65
C LEU A 286 1.66 21.96 -41.47
N LEU A 287 2.40 23.00 -41.15
CA LEU A 287 3.65 23.32 -41.83
C LEU A 287 4.82 22.82 -41.00
N SER A 288 5.58 21.86 -41.54
CA SER A 288 6.86 21.45 -40.94
C SER A 288 7.83 22.64 -40.91
N LEU A 289 8.31 22.96 -39.71
CA LEU A 289 9.36 23.95 -39.45
C LEU A 289 10.73 23.29 -39.21
N SER A 290 10.82 21.97 -39.37
CA SER A 290 12.05 21.22 -39.17
C SER A 290 13.01 21.42 -40.35
N ASP A 291 14.29 21.69 -40.08
CA ASP A 291 15.35 21.86 -41.09
C ASP A 291 15.89 20.51 -41.64
N ASP A 292 15.19 19.40 -41.41
CA ASP A 292 15.62 18.05 -41.76
C ASP A 292 15.30 17.64 -43.21
N GLY A 293 14.64 18.53 -43.97
CA GLY A 293 14.27 18.32 -45.36
C GLY A 293 13.13 17.32 -45.56
N GLN A 294 12.46 16.90 -44.48
CA GLN A 294 11.29 16.04 -44.56
C GLN A 294 10.03 16.90 -44.77
N ASN A 295 9.51 16.89 -45.99
CA ASN A 295 8.25 17.57 -46.33
C ASN A 295 7.04 16.68 -45.99
N ILE A 296 6.87 16.37 -44.70
CA ILE A 296 5.77 15.56 -44.17
C ILE A 296 4.59 16.50 -43.88
N LYS A 297 3.42 16.17 -44.42
CA LYS A 297 2.15 16.89 -44.22
C LYS A 297 1.28 16.20 -43.17
N GLU A 298 0.24 16.88 -42.71
CA GLU A 298 -0.77 16.34 -41.79
C GLU A 298 -1.35 15.00 -42.26
N ASP A 299 -1.69 14.86 -43.54
CA ASP A 299 -2.26 13.65 -44.15
C ASP A 299 -1.30 12.45 -44.15
N ASP A 300 -0.01 12.68 -43.91
CA ASP A 300 0.98 11.62 -43.81
C ASP A 300 1.04 10.99 -42.40
N PHE A 301 0.28 11.51 -41.42
CA PHE A 301 0.30 11.04 -40.03
C PHE A 301 -0.86 10.12 -39.67
N LYS A 302 -0.54 9.01 -39.01
CA LYS A 302 -1.51 8.23 -38.22
C LYS A 302 -1.81 8.93 -36.91
N MET A 303 -0.74 9.41 -36.26
CA MET A 303 -0.81 10.13 -35.01
C MET A 303 0.30 11.16 -34.90
N LEU A 304 0.02 12.25 -34.19
CA LEU A 304 0.97 13.29 -33.84
C LEU A 304 0.61 13.80 -32.44
N ILE A 305 1.59 13.91 -31.55
CA ILE A 305 1.37 14.42 -30.20
C ILE A 305 2.40 15.49 -29.85
N GLY A 306 1.92 16.57 -29.24
CA GLY A 306 2.75 17.58 -28.62
C GLY A 306 3.63 17.02 -27.51
N GLY A 307 4.86 17.52 -27.44
CA GLY A 307 5.73 17.36 -26.29
C GLY A 307 6.25 18.72 -25.86
N HIS A 308 7.53 18.80 -25.54
CA HIS A 308 8.15 20.06 -25.13
C HIS A 308 9.51 20.27 -25.78
N THR A 309 10.56 19.75 -25.14
CA THR A 309 11.94 19.92 -25.61
C THR A 309 12.48 18.64 -26.18
N VAL A 310 13.35 18.75 -27.19
CA VAL A 310 14.23 17.65 -27.60
C VAL A 310 15.13 17.26 -26.43
N LEU A 311 15.25 15.95 -26.19
CA LEU A 311 16.14 15.37 -25.19
C LEU A 311 17.31 14.67 -25.86
N ILE A 312 17.03 13.82 -26.84
CA ILE A 312 18.05 13.05 -27.56
C ILE A 312 17.97 13.39 -29.04
N GLN A 313 19.12 13.68 -29.65
CA GLN A 313 19.27 13.85 -31.08
C GLN A 313 20.50 13.07 -31.57
N ASP A 314 20.31 12.27 -32.61
CA ASP A 314 21.38 11.46 -33.24
C ASP A 314 22.18 10.58 -32.25
N GLY A 315 21.50 9.99 -31.28
CA GLY A 315 22.08 9.13 -30.25
C GLY A 315 22.94 9.87 -29.24
N LYS A 316 22.68 11.17 -29.03
CA LYS A 316 23.37 12.03 -28.05
C LYS A 316 22.37 12.92 -27.31
N ALA A 317 22.73 13.31 -26.09
CA ALA A 317 22.03 14.38 -25.40
C ALA A 317 22.05 15.66 -26.25
N ALA A 318 20.89 16.26 -26.48
CA ALA A 318 20.71 17.49 -27.23
C ALA A 318 20.66 18.71 -26.28
N ASP A 319 20.98 19.89 -26.81
CA ASP A 319 20.59 21.13 -26.16
C ASP A 319 19.05 21.23 -26.15
N PHE A 320 18.48 21.77 -25.06
CA PHE A 320 17.03 21.92 -24.98
C PHE A 320 16.53 22.92 -26.01
N SER A 321 15.51 22.54 -26.79
CA SER A 321 14.95 23.33 -27.90
C SER A 321 14.15 24.55 -27.46
N ARG A 322 13.89 24.69 -26.15
CA ARG A 322 13.22 25.84 -25.54
C ARG A 322 13.61 25.99 -24.06
N ASP A 323 13.15 27.07 -23.43
CA ASP A 323 13.37 27.27 -22.00
C ASP A 323 12.75 26.14 -21.16
N VAL A 324 13.53 25.60 -20.23
CA VAL A 324 13.15 24.50 -19.33
C VAL A 324 13.16 24.93 -17.86
N SER A 325 13.23 26.23 -17.58
CA SER A 325 13.26 26.77 -16.22
C SER A 325 12.09 26.28 -15.35
N SER A 326 10.92 26.08 -15.96
CA SER A 326 9.72 25.53 -15.30
C SER A 326 9.77 24.02 -15.04
N LEU A 327 10.72 23.30 -15.65
CA LEU A 327 10.87 21.84 -15.56
C LEU A 327 12.05 21.41 -14.66
N LEU A 328 12.70 22.36 -13.98
CA LEU A 328 13.84 22.11 -13.11
C LEU A 328 13.46 21.25 -11.89
N GLY A 329 14.48 20.66 -11.25
CA GLY A 329 14.34 19.82 -10.07
C GLY A 329 14.20 18.33 -10.39
N ASN A 330 14.12 17.53 -9.33
CA ASN A 330 13.94 16.08 -9.40
C ASN A 330 12.44 15.82 -9.33
N ARG A 331 11.88 15.27 -10.41
CA ARG A 331 10.43 15.09 -10.57
C ARG A 331 10.17 13.76 -11.25
N SER A 332 8.92 13.31 -11.21
CA SER A 332 8.51 12.25 -12.13
C SER A 332 8.60 12.76 -13.58
N ARG A 333 8.93 11.90 -14.53
CA ARG A 333 9.12 12.27 -15.94
C ARG A 333 8.44 11.30 -16.88
N THR A 334 7.94 11.82 -18.00
CA THR A 334 7.51 11.02 -19.15
C THR A 334 8.29 11.48 -20.39
N ALA A 335 8.77 10.55 -21.20
CA ALA A 335 9.46 10.82 -22.45
C ALA A 335 9.08 9.79 -23.52
N ILE A 336 9.24 10.18 -24.78
CA ILE A 336 9.04 9.29 -25.92
C ILE A 336 10.17 9.45 -26.93
N GLY A 337 10.58 8.35 -27.55
CA GLY A 337 11.62 8.36 -28.57
C GLY A 337 11.69 7.05 -29.34
N TYR A 338 12.61 6.96 -30.28
CA TYR A 338 12.74 5.80 -31.16
C TYR A 338 14.20 5.37 -31.40
N SER A 339 14.39 4.11 -31.78
CA SER A 339 15.69 3.51 -32.08
C SER A 339 16.27 4.02 -33.40
N LYS A 340 17.59 3.88 -33.57
CA LYS A 340 18.31 4.33 -34.78
C LYS A 340 17.80 3.71 -36.08
N ASP A 341 17.30 2.48 -36.02
CA ASP A 341 16.75 1.76 -37.17
C ASP A 341 15.26 2.07 -37.40
N GLU A 342 14.69 3.04 -36.69
CA GLU A 342 13.28 3.48 -36.78
C GLU A 342 12.26 2.37 -36.42
N ARG A 343 12.72 1.22 -35.93
CA ARG A 343 11.86 0.07 -35.66
C ARG A 343 11.15 0.15 -34.32
N TYR A 344 11.87 0.56 -33.27
CA TYR A 344 11.34 0.52 -31.92
C TYR A 344 11.00 1.92 -31.43
N VAL A 345 9.80 2.06 -30.86
CA VAL A 345 9.41 3.23 -30.06
C VAL A 345 9.53 2.87 -28.59
N TYR A 346 10.03 3.82 -27.80
CA TYR A 346 10.21 3.72 -26.37
C TYR A 346 9.41 4.83 -25.71
N ILE A 347 8.49 4.44 -24.83
CA ILE A 347 7.76 5.35 -23.96
C ILE A 347 8.29 5.11 -22.56
N VAL A 348 8.87 6.14 -21.95
CA VAL A 348 9.63 6.03 -20.70
C VAL A 348 8.95 6.85 -19.63
N THR A 349 8.68 6.22 -18.48
CA THR A 349 8.30 6.91 -17.25
C THR A 349 9.38 6.73 -16.19
N ALA A 350 9.61 7.74 -15.36
CA ALA A 350 10.49 7.69 -14.21
C ALA A 350 9.78 8.29 -13.00
N ASP A 351 9.70 7.55 -11.89
CA ASP A 351 8.85 7.91 -10.75
C ASP A 351 9.59 8.79 -9.72
N HIS A 352 8.83 9.66 -9.06
CA HIS A 352 9.27 10.38 -7.86
C HIS A 352 8.27 10.17 -6.71
N TYR A 353 8.33 9.00 -6.07
CA TYR A 353 7.44 8.64 -4.97
C TYR A 353 8.09 7.57 -4.08
N GLY A 354 7.91 7.67 -2.76
CA GLY A 354 8.50 6.74 -1.79
C GLY A 354 10.02 6.67 -1.93
N GLU A 355 10.53 5.48 -2.25
CA GLU A 355 11.96 5.20 -2.42
C GLU A 355 12.50 5.58 -3.83
N SER A 356 11.67 6.14 -4.72
CA SER A 356 12.08 6.57 -6.06
C SER A 356 12.41 8.06 -6.09
N ASP A 357 13.66 8.41 -6.40
CA ASP A 357 14.22 9.76 -6.25
C ASP A 357 13.83 10.76 -7.36
N GLY A 358 13.17 10.32 -8.43
CA GLY A 358 12.86 11.13 -9.61
C GLY A 358 14.11 11.58 -10.38
N LEU A 359 13.93 12.24 -11.52
CA LEU A 359 15.04 12.67 -12.40
C LEU A 359 14.99 14.17 -12.75
N ARG A 360 16.17 14.76 -12.96
CA ARG A 360 16.39 15.99 -13.73
C ARG A 360 16.36 15.67 -15.22
N LEU A 361 16.09 16.65 -16.08
CA LEU A 361 16.05 16.42 -17.54
C LEU A 361 17.37 15.89 -18.10
N SER A 362 18.52 16.35 -17.59
CA SER A 362 19.83 15.85 -18.01
C SER A 362 20.08 14.39 -17.63
N GLU A 363 19.51 13.95 -16.50
CA GLU A 363 19.64 12.57 -16.03
C GLU A 363 18.67 11.65 -16.79
N LEU A 364 17.51 12.17 -17.18
CA LEU A 364 16.60 11.53 -18.12
C LEU A 364 17.26 11.33 -19.49
N GLN A 365 18.04 12.30 -19.99
CA GLN A 365 18.84 12.11 -21.21
C GLN A 365 19.81 10.92 -21.06
N GLU A 366 20.51 10.82 -19.93
CA GLU A 366 21.43 9.71 -19.68
C GLU A 366 20.71 8.36 -19.62
N LEU A 367 19.56 8.27 -18.94
CA LEU A 367 18.70 7.09 -18.95
C LEU A 367 18.28 6.72 -20.38
N MET A 368 17.76 7.66 -21.16
CA MET A 368 17.30 7.43 -22.53
C MET A 368 18.43 6.90 -23.44
N LEU A 369 19.65 7.41 -23.28
CA LEU A 369 20.83 6.91 -24.01
C LEU A 369 21.15 5.46 -23.64
N GLN A 370 21.05 5.09 -22.35
CA GLN A 370 21.27 3.71 -21.90
C GLN A 370 20.20 2.73 -22.39
N LEU A 371 18.96 3.21 -22.55
CA LEU A 371 17.86 2.45 -23.16
C LEU A 371 18.02 2.28 -24.68
N GLY A 372 18.98 2.96 -25.31
CA GLY A 372 19.26 2.87 -26.74
C GLY A 372 18.39 3.77 -27.62
N ILE A 373 17.77 4.80 -27.04
CA ILE A 373 16.96 5.79 -27.78
C ILE A 373 17.89 6.66 -28.63
N TYR A 374 17.57 6.82 -29.91
CA TYR A 374 18.38 7.56 -30.88
C TYR A 374 17.87 8.98 -31.10
N ASN A 375 16.56 9.19 -31.12
CA ASN A 375 15.93 10.50 -31.09
C ASN A 375 14.77 10.47 -30.09
N GLY A 376 14.59 11.52 -29.29
CA GLY A 376 13.55 11.53 -28.27
C GLY A 376 13.25 12.92 -27.70
N ILE A 377 12.01 13.10 -27.24
CA ILE A 377 11.50 14.35 -26.66
C ILE A 377 10.95 14.13 -25.26
N ASN A 378 10.87 15.22 -24.51
CA ASN A 378 10.19 15.26 -23.22
C ASN A 378 8.68 15.44 -23.41
N LEU A 379 7.88 14.63 -22.70
CA LEU A 379 6.42 14.79 -22.55
C LEU A 379 6.10 15.45 -21.19
N ASP A 380 4.81 15.69 -20.88
CA ASP A 380 4.43 16.25 -19.58
C ASP A 380 4.86 15.31 -18.43
N GLY A 381 5.23 15.89 -17.29
CA GLY A 381 5.81 15.16 -16.17
C GLY A 381 5.19 15.52 -14.81
N GLY A 382 5.96 15.33 -13.75
CA GLY A 382 5.50 15.52 -12.38
C GLY A 382 4.29 14.64 -12.09
N GLY A 383 3.29 15.17 -11.37
CA GLY A 383 2.04 14.45 -11.08
C GLY A 383 1.21 14.03 -12.30
N SER A 384 1.54 14.46 -13.52
CA SER A 384 0.90 13.93 -14.74
C SER A 384 1.45 12.54 -15.13
N THR A 385 2.67 12.20 -14.71
CA THR A 385 3.37 10.94 -15.04
C THR A 385 2.55 9.74 -14.58
N GLN A 386 2.00 9.02 -15.53
CA GLN A 386 1.19 7.81 -15.33
C GLN A 386 1.59 6.80 -16.40
N LEU A 387 1.77 5.55 -16.00
CA LEU A 387 1.98 4.40 -16.87
C LEU A 387 0.94 3.35 -16.54
N VAL A 388 0.17 2.97 -17.54
CA VAL A 388 -0.90 1.97 -17.43
C VAL A 388 -0.60 0.87 -18.42
N SER A 389 -0.76 -0.39 -18.01
CA SER A 389 -0.63 -1.54 -18.89
C SER A 389 -1.58 -2.65 -18.47
N ARG A 390 -2.01 -3.45 -19.45
CA ARG A 390 -2.65 -4.73 -19.21
C ARG A 390 -1.58 -5.77 -18.85
N PRO A 391 -1.61 -6.36 -17.64
CA PRO A 391 -0.73 -7.46 -17.32
C PRO A 391 -1.01 -8.66 -18.21
N LEU A 392 -0.03 -9.54 -18.36
CA LEU A 392 -0.16 -10.68 -19.24
C LEU A 392 -1.27 -11.62 -18.73
N ALA A 393 -2.12 -12.08 -19.65
CA ALA A 393 -3.28 -12.93 -19.38
C ALA A 393 -4.42 -12.27 -18.58
N GLU A 394 -4.37 -10.96 -18.36
CA GLU A 394 -5.48 -10.19 -17.76
C GLU A 394 -6.30 -9.48 -18.84
N PHE A 395 -7.60 -9.28 -18.56
CA PHE A 395 -8.47 -8.46 -19.40
C PHE A 395 -8.40 -6.98 -19.03
N ASP A 396 -8.23 -6.68 -17.75
CA ASP A 396 -8.22 -5.32 -17.22
C ASP A 396 -6.82 -4.70 -17.24
N VAL A 397 -6.79 -3.38 -17.45
CA VAL A 397 -5.57 -2.57 -17.33
C VAL A 397 -5.39 -2.05 -15.90
N GLU A 398 -4.14 -2.00 -15.45
CA GLU A 398 -3.75 -1.48 -14.14
C GLU A 398 -2.67 -0.41 -14.25
N LEU A 399 -2.52 0.37 -13.19
CA LEU A 399 -1.47 1.37 -13.05
C LEU A 399 -0.14 0.68 -12.70
N SER A 400 0.83 0.78 -13.60
CA SER A 400 2.10 0.06 -13.53
C SER A 400 3.23 0.87 -12.87
N ASN A 401 2.99 2.15 -12.54
CA ASN A 401 3.94 3.02 -11.86
C ASN A 401 3.33 3.68 -10.60
N GLN A 402 4.14 4.44 -9.86
CA GLN A 402 3.69 5.19 -8.69
C GLN A 402 3.62 6.69 -9.02
N PRO A 403 2.42 7.28 -9.13
CA PRO A 403 2.26 8.71 -9.37
C PRO A 403 2.88 9.54 -8.23
N GLU A 404 3.46 10.68 -8.58
CA GLU A 404 4.21 11.53 -7.64
C GLU A 404 3.45 11.93 -6.35
N TYR A 405 2.11 12.04 -6.43
CA TYR A 405 1.27 12.43 -5.30
C TYR A 405 0.47 11.25 -4.70
N GLY A 406 0.84 10.01 -5.04
CA GLY A 406 0.14 8.79 -4.60
C GLY A 406 -1.26 8.61 -5.23
N SER A 407 -1.64 9.44 -6.20
CA SER A 407 -2.91 9.36 -6.93
C SER A 407 -2.77 9.84 -8.37
N GLU A 408 -3.57 9.28 -9.28
CA GLU A 408 -3.59 9.66 -10.69
C GLU A 408 -4.14 11.08 -10.89
N ARG A 409 -3.44 11.90 -11.69
CA ARG A 409 -3.93 13.21 -12.11
C ARG A 409 -4.75 13.09 -13.39
N LYS A 410 -5.85 13.83 -13.46
CA LYS A 410 -6.59 14.02 -14.72
C LYS A 410 -5.81 14.91 -15.69
N VAL A 411 -5.50 14.39 -16.88
CA VAL A 411 -4.79 15.05 -17.98
C VAL A 411 -5.70 15.22 -19.21
N VAL A 412 -5.23 15.93 -20.24
CA VAL A 412 -6.04 16.26 -21.43
C VAL A 412 -5.85 15.28 -22.58
N ASN A 413 -4.70 14.62 -22.65
CA ASN A 413 -4.37 13.61 -23.64
C ASN A 413 -3.25 12.67 -23.14
N GLY A 414 -2.99 11.63 -23.91
CA GLY A 414 -2.02 10.57 -23.63
C GLY A 414 -1.58 9.86 -24.89
N VAL A 415 -0.61 8.96 -24.76
CA VAL A 415 -0.20 8.05 -25.83
C VAL A 415 -0.67 6.65 -25.47
N GLY A 416 -1.54 6.07 -26.30
CA GLY A 416 -2.13 4.75 -26.11
C GLY A 416 -1.51 3.70 -27.04
N VAL A 417 -1.33 2.49 -26.53
CA VAL A 417 -0.91 1.31 -27.28
C VAL A 417 -2.11 0.40 -27.47
N TYR A 418 -2.40 0.03 -28.72
CA TYR A 418 -3.58 -0.74 -29.10
C TYR A 418 -3.15 -2.08 -29.67
N SER A 419 -3.80 -3.16 -29.23
CA SER A 419 -3.66 -4.48 -29.83
C SER A 419 -4.59 -4.58 -31.04
N THR A 420 -4.03 -4.93 -32.20
CA THR A 420 -4.80 -5.29 -33.40
C THR A 420 -4.67 -6.78 -33.72
N ALA A 421 -4.11 -7.56 -32.79
CA ALA A 421 -4.01 -9.01 -32.90
C ALA A 421 -5.39 -9.66 -32.96
N PRO A 422 -5.60 -10.65 -33.84
CA PRO A 422 -6.78 -11.50 -33.75
C PRO A 422 -6.67 -12.38 -32.48
N GLU A 423 -7.79 -12.99 -32.10
CA GLU A 423 -7.77 -14.07 -31.13
C GLU A 423 -6.98 -15.27 -31.69
N GLY A 424 -6.04 -15.78 -30.90
CA GLY A 424 -5.13 -16.86 -31.27
C GLY A 424 -5.36 -18.14 -30.47
N GLN A 425 -4.45 -19.10 -30.62
CA GLN A 425 -4.48 -20.35 -29.86
C GLN A 425 -3.78 -20.21 -28.51
N LEU A 426 -4.28 -20.93 -27.50
CA LEU A 426 -3.67 -21.03 -26.17
C LEU A 426 -2.16 -21.31 -26.27
N LYS A 427 -1.37 -20.41 -25.67
CA LYS A 427 0.10 -20.49 -25.63
C LYS A 427 0.64 -20.71 -24.23
N GLY A 428 0.06 -20.04 -23.24
CA GLY A 428 0.52 -20.12 -21.86
C GLY A 428 -0.61 -19.90 -20.87
N MET A 429 -0.35 -20.35 -19.65
CA MET A 429 -1.28 -20.27 -18.54
C MET A 429 -0.52 -19.82 -17.29
N PHE A 430 -1.25 -19.29 -16.32
CA PHE A 430 -0.79 -19.03 -14.97
C PHE A 430 -1.78 -19.63 -14.00
N LEU A 431 -1.26 -20.20 -12.92
CA LEU A 431 -2.07 -20.65 -11.81
C LEU A 431 -1.98 -19.66 -10.68
N ASP A 432 -3.13 -19.28 -10.17
CA ASP A 432 -3.27 -18.44 -8.99
C ASP A 432 -4.07 -19.17 -7.92
N GLY A 433 -3.65 -19.00 -6.67
CA GLY A 433 -4.25 -19.66 -5.52
C GLY A 433 -3.28 -19.86 -4.37
N GLN A 434 -3.84 -20.25 -3.23
CA GLN A 434 -3.06 -20.39 -2.00
C GLN A 434 -2.10 -21.58 -2.09
N THR A 435 -0.83 -21.36 -1.74
CA THR A 435 0.20 -22.42 -1.68
C THR A 435 0.32 -23.07 -0.31
N THR A 436 -0.48 -22.61 0.67
CA THR A 436 -0.52 -23.20 2.01
C THR A 436 -1.96 -23.26 2.51
N LEU A 437 -2.44 -24.48 2.77
CA LEU A 437 -3.82 -24.77 3.17
C LEU A 437 -3.87 -25.45 4.53
N PHE A 438 -5.03 -25.41 5.16
CA PHE A 438 -5.40 -26.22 6.30
C PHE A 438 -6.13 -27.47 5.83
N LYS A 439 -6.05 -28.54 6.61
CA LYS A 439 -6.85 -29.75 6.37
C LYS A 439 -8.33 -29.40 6.44
N ASN A 440 -9.08 -29.85 5.43
CA ASN A 440 -10.49 -29.55 5.17
C ASN A 440 -10.80 -28.10 4.78
N GLU A 441 -9.80 -27.24 4.59
CA GLU A 441 -10.02 -25.91 4.02
C GLU A 441 -10.38 -26.03 2.53
N GLN A 442 -11.48 -25.41 2.13
CA GLN A 442 -11.85 -25.34 0.73
C GLN A 442 -11.23 -24.09 0.10
N THR A 443 -10.56 -24.26 -1.02
CA THR A 443 -10.03 -23.12 -1.79
C THR A 443 -10.30 -23.33 -3.27
N THR A 444 -10.61 -22.25 -3.97
CA THR A 444 -10.72 -22.23 -5.42
C THR A 444 -9.37 -21.86 -6.02
N TYR A 445 -8.89 -22.68 -6.96
CA TYR A 445 -7.72 -22.31 -7.77
C TYR A 445 -8.17 -21.67 -9.07
N GLN A 446 -7.62 -20.51 -9.36
CA GLN A 446 -7.90 -19.79 -10.59
C GLN A 446 -6.78 -20.04 -11.60
N MET A 447 -7.16 -19.94 -12.86
CA MET A 447 -6.23 -19.98 -13.97
C MET A 447 -6.42 -18.71 -14.79
N LYS A 448 -5.32 -18.16 -15.27
CA LYS A 448 -5.30 -17.13 -16.31
C LYS A 448 -4.62 -17.71 -17.53
N ALA A 449 -5.04 -17.32 -18.72
CA ALA A 449 -4.55 -17.89 -19.96
C ALA A 449 -4.33 -16.81 -21.00
N TYR A 450 -3.37 -17.04 -21.90
CA TYR A 450 -3.10 -16.15 -23.01
C TYR A 450 -2.76 -16.92 -24.28
N ASP A 451 -3.04 -16.28 -25.41
CA ASP A 451 -2.84 -16.86 -26.73
C ASP A 451 -1.43 -16.58 -27.31
N GLU A 452 -1.20 -17.02 -28.54
CA GLU A 452 0.08 -16.81 -29.23
C GLU A 452 0.47 -15.34 -29.47
N TYR A 453 -0.53 -14.46 -29.49
CA TYR A 453 -0.41 -13.02 -29.61
C TYR A 453 -0.44 -12.28 -28.27
N TYR A 454 -0.47 -13.02 -27.15
CA TYR A 454 -0.54 -12.49 -25.79
C TYR A 454 -1.86 -11.75 -25.49
N ASN A 455 -2.94 -12.06 -26.20
CA ASN A 455 -4.27 -11.67 -25.75
C ASN A 455 -4.70 -12.56 -24.58
N PRO A 456 -5.43 -12.02 -23.59
CA PRO A 456 -6.07 -12.84 -22.57
C PRO A 456 -7.12 -13.76 -23.19
N LEU A 457 -7.25 -14.98 -22.66
CA LEU A 457 -8.26 -15.95 -23.06
C LEU A 457 -9.25 -16.18 -21.92
N ASP A 458 -10.53 -16.28 -22.27
CA ASP A 458 -11.56 -16.65 -21.29
C ASP A 458 -11.40 -18.12 -20.92
N VAL A 459 -11.00 -18.36 -19.67
CA VAL A 459 -10.74 -19.71 -19.16
C VAL A 459 -12.01 -20.57 -19.11
N SER A 460 -13.20 -19.96 -19.06
CA SER A 460 -14.47 -20.71 -19.10
C SER A 460 -14.70 -21.41 -20.45
N GLU A 461 -14.01 -20.98 -21.50
CA GLU A 461 -14.04 -21.59 -22.82
C GLU A 461 -12.96 -22.68 -23.01
N LEU A 462 -12.10 -22.88 -22.00
CA LEU A 462 -11.02 -23.87 -22.04
C LEU A 462 -11.42 -25.16 -21.30
N ASP A 463 -11.10 -26.31 -21.91
CA ASP A 463 -11.16 -27.60 -21.23
C ASP A 463 -9.97 -27.70 -20.25
N VAL A 464 -10.22 -27.40 -18.98
CA VAL A 464 -9.23 -27.48 -17.89
C VAL A 464 -9.41 -28.76 -17.09
N ASN A 465 -8.34 -29.56 -16.97
CA ASN A 465 -8.29 -30.73 -16.11
C ASN A 465 -7.32 -30.50 -14.94
N TRP A 466 -7.82 -30.70 -13.72
CA TRP A 466 -7.03 -30.56 -12.49
C TRP A 466 -6.51 -31.92 -12.01
N LEU A 467 -5.22 -32.00 -11.76
CA LEU A 467 -4.52 -33.18 -11.27
C LEU A 467 -3.80 -32.89 -9.96
N ILE A 468 -3.71 -33.90 -9.10
CA ILE A 468 -2.92 -33.87 -7.87
C ILE A 468 -1.89 -35.00 -7.86
N SER A 469 -0.68 -34.72 -7.37
CA SER A 469 0.41 -35.70 -7.40
C SER A 469 0.23 -36.89 -6.46
N ASN A 470 -0.63 -36.77 -5.43
CA ASN A 470 -0.88 -37.79 -4.42
C ASN A 470 -2.29 -37.67 -3.82
N SER A 471 -2.73 -38.69 -3.07
CA SER A 471 -4.09 -38.79 -2.51
C SER A 471 -4.30 -38.00 -1.21
N ILE A 472 -3.85 -36.73 -1.17
CA ILE A 472 -3.94 -35.83 0.00
C ILE A 472 -5.18 -34.92 -0.03
N GLY A 473 -5.91 -34.91 -1.15
CA GLY A 473 -7.15 -34.14 -1.31
C GLY A 473 -7.96 -34.59 -2.52
N LYS A 474 -8.96 -33.80 -2.88
CA LYS A 474 -9.74 -33.97 -4.11
C LYS A 474 -10.14 -32.61 -4.68
N PHE A 475 -10.38 -32.59 -5.99
CA PHE A 475 -11.02 -31.48 -6.68
C PHE A 475 -12.51 -31.78 -6.89
N GLU A 476 -13.34 -30.76 -6.72
CA GLU A 476 -14.72 -30.70 -7.21
C GLU A 476 -14.83 -29.45 -8.07
N GLY A 477 -14.72 -29.62 -9.39
CA GLY A 477 -14.50 -28.48 -10.30
C GLY A 477 -13.11 -27.88 -10.09
N ASP A 478 -13.05 -26.58 -9.82
CA ASP A 478 -11.86 -25.78 -9.49
C ASP A 478 -11.63 -25.65 -7.97
N VAL A 479 -12.52 -26.23 -7.14
CA VAL A 479 -12.40 -26.23 -5.69
C VAL A 479 -11.57 -27.42 -5.22
N PHE A 480 -10.43 -27.14 -4.61
CA PHE A 480 -9.60 -28.14 -3.95
C PHE A 480 -9.96 -28.24 -2.47
N THR A 481 -10.11 -29.48 -1.98
CA THR A 481 -10.26 -29.77 -0.55
C THR A 481 -9.22 -30.82 -0.14
N PRO A 482 -8.20 -30.45 0.66
CA PRO A 482 -7.29 -31.42 1.25
C PRO A 482 -7.95 -32.13 2.42
N ASN A 483 -7.69 -33.42 2.59
CA ASN A 483 -8.21 -34.23 3.70
C ASN A 483 -7.08 -34.79 4.60
N GLN A 484 -5.82 -34.57 4.22
CA GLN A 484 -4.63 -35.00 4.96
C GLN A 484 -3.59 -33.87 4.97
N SER A 485 -2.75 -33.83 6.00
CA SER A 485 -1.57 -32.94 6.04
C SER A 485 -0.42 -33.49 5.19
N GLY A 486 0.46 -32.62 4.72
CA GLY A 486 1.62 -32.99 3.92
C GLY A 486 1.88 -32.00 2.79
N THR A 487 2.54 -32.45 1.73
CA THR A 487 2.75 -31.63 0.52
C THR A 487 2.15 -32.33 -0.69
N THR A 488 1.59 -31.55 -1.61
CA THR A 488 1.11 -32.05 -2.90
C THR A 488 1.44 -31.04 -4.00
N LYS A 489 1.42 -31.50 -5.25
CA LYS A 489 1.51 -30.66 -6.43
C LYS A 489 0.17 -30.67 -7.14
N ILE A 490 -0.41 -29.48 -7.31
CA ILE A 490 -1.61 -29.26 -8.13
C ILE A 490 -1.14 -28.91 -9.53
N THR A 491 -1.74 -29.53 -10.54
CA THR A 491 -1.44 -29.29 -11.95
C THR A 491 -2.74 -29.01 -12.70
N ALA A 492 -2.82 -27.89 -13.40
CA ALA A 492 -3.86 -27.64 -14.38
C ALA A 492 -3.33 -27.97 -15.78
N THR A 493 -4.13 -28.70 -16.55
CA THR A 493 -3.81 -29.09 -17.92
C THR A 493 -4.90 -28.60 -18.86
N SER A 494 -4.51 -27.90 -19.92
CA SER A 494 -5.39 -27.58 -21.05
C SER A 494 -4.59 -27.61 -22.36
N ASN A 495 -5.12 -28.24 -23.41
CA ASN A 495 -4.48 -28.36 -24.73
C ASN A 495 -2.98 -28.76 -24.72
N ASN A 496 -2.59 -29.68 -23.82
CA ASN A 496 -1.21 -30.15 -23.57
C ASN A 496 -0.28 -29.15 -22.87
N ILE A 497 -0.75 -27.96 -22.52
CA ILE A 497 -0.03 -27.03 -21.65
C ILE A 497 -0.34 -27.41 -20.21
N ASN A 498 0.70 -27.51 -19.39
CA ASN A 498 0.61 -27.88 -17.99
C ASN A 498 1.23 -26.77 -17.15
N GLU A 499 0.47 -26.27 -16.20
CA GLU A 499 0.99 -25.39 -15.15
C GLU A 499 0.79 -26.01 -13.79
N SER A 500 1.64 -25.69 -12.82
CA SER A 500 1.59 -26.36 -11.52
C SER A 500 2.04 -25.51 -10.35
N LEU A 501 1.43 -25.77 -9.19
CA LEU A 501 1.76 -25.17 -7.90
C LEU A 501 2.08 -26.26 -6.86
N GLU A 502 3.12 -26.04 -6.05
CA GLU A 502 3.39 -26.84 -4.86
C GLU A 502 2.60 -26.30 -3.67
N ILE A 503 1.86 -27.18 -3.01
CA ILE A 503 0.95 -26.84 -1.92
C ILE A 503 1.38 -27.57 -0.65
N GLU A 504 1.54 -26.83 0.45
CA GLU A 504 1.68 -27.37 1.80
C GLU A 504 0.32 -27.41 2.50
N ILE A 505 -0.07 -28.56 3.05
CA ILE A 505 -1.26 -28.72 3.87
C ILE A 505 -0.85 -28.87 5.33
N ILE A 506 -1.23 -27.90 6.16
CA ILE A 506 -0.96 -27.86 7.59
C ILE A 506 -2.05 -28.65 8.33
N GLY A 507 -1.64 -29.64 9.10
CA GLY A 507 -2.44 -30.34 10.10
C GLY A 507 -1.60 -30.60 11.36
N ARG A 508 -2.14 -31.38 12.29
CA ARG A 508 -1.46 -31.68 13.57
C ARG A 508 -0.04 -32.21 13.39
N ASP A 509 0.14 -33.11 12.42
CA ASP A 509 1.37 -33.90 12.31
C ASP A 509 2.57 -33.06 11.86
N ASN A 510 2.36 -31.99 11.09
CA ASN A 510 3.38 -31.06 10.60
C ASN A 510 3.28 -29.65 11.20
N LEU A 511 2.56 -29.49 12.32
CA LEU A 511 2.48 -28.23 13.05
C LEU A 511 3.62 -28.13 14.08
N SER A 512 4.28 -26.98 14.16
CA SER A 512 5.30 -26.68 15.18
C SER A 512 4.79 -25.76 16.29
N LYS A 513 3.84 -24.87 15.96
CA LYS A 513 3.21 -23.97 16.93
C LYS A 513 1.77 -23.60 16.56
N MET A 514 0.93 -23.38 17.56
CA MET A 514 -0.35 -22.69 17.48
C MET A 514 -0.36 -21.55 18.49
N GLY A 515 -1.08 -20.48 18.21
CA GLY A 515 -1.14 -19.32 19.11
C GLY A 515 -2.17 -18.29 18.69
N PHE A 516 -2.38 -17.30 19.56
CA PHE A 516 -3.20 -16.13 19.25
C PHE A 516 -2.31 -15.01 18.76
N TYR A 517 -2.76 -14.26 17.75
CA TYR A 517 -2.19 -12.93 17.53
C TYR A 517 -2.49 -12.03 18.74
N ALA A 518 -1.67 -11.01 18.95
CA ALA A 518 -1.84 -10.09 20.07
C ALA A 518 -3.27 -9.54 20.10
N SER A 519 -3.97 -9.74 21.21
CA SER A 519 -5.27 -9.12 21.45
C SER A 519 -5.09 -7.64 21.75
N ASN A 520 -6.11 -6.85 21.42
CA ASN A 520 -6.20 -5.42 21.76
C ASN A 520 -6.36 -5.15 23.28
N SER A 521 -6.38 -6.19 24.11
CA SER A 521 -6.50 -6.07 25.56
C SER A 521 -5.98 -7.33 26.24
N ASN A 522 -5.38 -7.15 27.42
CA ASN A 522 -4.89 -8.23 28.29
C ASN A 522 -5.94 -8.66 29.33
N MET A 523 -7.20 -8.25 29.18
CA MET A 523 -8.23 -8.39 30.21
C MET A 523 -9.66 -8.53 29.66
N LEU A 524 -10.45 -9.42 30.25
CA LEU A 524 -11.86 -9.69 29.94
C LEU A 524 -12.81 -8.80 30.76
N VAL A 525 -13.84 -8.28 30.11
CA VAL A 525 -14.85 -7.38 30.68
C VAL A 525 -16.22 -7.85 30.24
N GLU A 526 -17.22 -7.81 31.13
CA GLU A 526 -18.62 -8.11 30.73
C GLU A 526 -19.10 -7.12 29.67
N GLY A 527 -19.70 -7.64 28.60
CA GLY A 527 -20.07 -6.88 27.40
C GLY A 527 -18.91 -6.54 26.47
N GLY A 528 -17.66 -6.82 26.85
CA GLY A 528 -16.48 -6.54 26.04
C GLY A 528 -16.35 -7.44 24.82
N THR A 529 -15.82 -6.88 23.72
CA THR A 529 -15.54 -7.62 22.48
C THR A 529 -14.05 -7.64 22.15
N TYR A 530 -13.53 -8.79 21.71
CA TYR A 530 -12.10 -9.03 21.49
C TYR A 530 -11.87 -9.74 20.15
N LYS A 531 -11.02 -9.17 19.29
CA LYS A 531 -10.54 -9.89 18.10
C LYS A 531 -9.44 -10.86 18.49
N LEU A 532 -9.65 -12.13 18.19
CA LEU A 532 -8.78 -13.24 18.59
C LEU A 532 -8.40 -14.13 17.38
N PRO A 533 -7.76 -13.57 16.33
CA PRO A 533 -7.29 -14.39 15.23
C PRO A 533 -6.22 -15.37 15.74
N VAL A 534 -6.35 -16.62 15.30
CA VAL A 534 -5.47 -17.73 15.70
C VAL A 534 -4.50 -18.02 14.56
N PHE A 535 -3.23 -18.20 14.87
CA PHE A 535 -2.24 -18.67 13.90
C PHE A 535 -1.74 -20.06 14.21
N VAL A 536 -1.25 -20.72 13.17
CA VAL A 536 -0.32 -21.84 13.27
C VAL A 536 1.00 -21.49 12.60
N LYS A 537 2.03 -22.22 13.01
CA LYS A 537 3.30 -22.31 12.31
C LYS A 537 3.56 -23.78 11.98
N SER A 538 3.83 -24.10 10.72
CA SER A 538 4.20 -25.45 10.32
C SER A 538 5.68 -25.75 10.64
N GLU A 539 6.09 -27.00 10.47
CA GLU A 539 7.49 -27.41 10.59
C GLU A 539 8.39 -26.85 9.46
N SER A 540 7.83 -26.51 8.30
CA SER A 540 8.54 -25.81 7.21
C SER A 540 8.86 -24.34 7.57
N GLY A 541 8.18 -23.81 8.59
CA GLY A 541 8.34 -22.45 9.07
C GLY A 541 7.26 -21.48 8.62
N VAL A 542 6.34 -21.90 7.73
CA VAL A 542 5.21 -21.09 7.26
C VAL A 542 4.29 -20.76 8.43
N LYS A 543 3.91 -19.49 8.57
CA LYS A 543 2.97 -19.00 9.58
C LYS A 543 1.71 -18.50 8.89
N ARG A 544 0.53 -19.00 9.28
CA ARG A 544 -0.75 -18.63 8.69
C ARG A 544 -1.85 -18.54 9.73
N THR A 545 -2.80 -17.62 9.52
CA THR A 545 -4.03 -17.52 10.32
C THR A 545 -4.97 -18.65 9.96
N VAL A 546 -5.53 -19.33 10.97
CA VAL A 546 -6.49 -20.42 10.79
C VAL A 546 -7.88 -19.83 10.46
N PRO A 547 -8.55 -20.28 9.39
CA PRO A 547 -9.95 -19.95 9.14
C PRO A 547 -10.82 -20.30 10.34
N THR A 548 -11.74 -19.40 10.72
CA THR A 548 -12.47 -19.46 11.99
C THR A 548 -13.45 -20.63 12.05
N GLU A 549 -13.97 -21.06 10.91
CA GLU A 549 -14.82 -22.25 10.74
C GLU A 549 -14.09 -23.57 11.02
N LEU A 550 -12.75 -23.57 10.99
CA LEU A 550 -11.92 -24.73 11.34
C LEU A 550 -11.52 -24.76 12.81
N ILE A 551 -11.91 -23.75 13.60
CA ILE A 551 -11.56 -23.63 15.01
C ILE A 551 -12.73 -24.07 15.88
N ASP A 552 -12.45 -25.00 16.79
CA ASP A 552 -13.33 -25.33 17.90
C ASP A 552 -12.93 -24.52 19.15
N TRP A 553 -13.91 -23.84 19.75
CA TRP A 553 -13.70 -22.84 20.80
C TRP A 553 -14.23 -23.32 22.16
N GLN A 554 -13.43 -23.13 23.20
CA GLN A 554 -13.82 -23.40 24.57
C GLN A 554 -13.47 -22.23 25.50
N PHE A 555 -14.41 -21.87 26.38
CA PHE A 555 -14.24 -20.80 27.37
C PHE A 555 -14.33 -21.36 28.79
N ILE A 556 -13.38 -20.97 29.65
CA ILE A 556 -13.35 -21.37 31.07
C ILE A 556 -13.22 -20.11 31.93
N GLY A 557 -14.03 -20.00 32.98
CA GLY A 557 -14.01 -18.86 33.91
C GLY A 557 -14.88 -17.67 33.51
N PHE A 558 -15.54 -17.74 32.35
CA PHE A 558 -16.53 -16.77 31.88
C PHE A 558 -17.45 -17.45 30.85
N SER A 559 -18.56 -16.80 30.50
CA SER A 559 -19.39 -17.18 29.34
C SER A 559 -19.27 -16.13 28.24
N GLY A 560 -19.15 -16.58 27.00
CA GLY A 560 -19.04 -15.72 25.82
C GLY A 560 -19.55 -16.44 24.57
N SER A 561 -19.59 -15.72 23.46
CA SER A 561 -19.85 -16.26 22.12
C SER A 561 -18.82 -15.71 21.15
N ILE A 562 -18.50 -16.46 20.10
CA ILE A 562 -17.59 -16.01 19.05
C ILE A 562 -18.35 -15.94 17.72
N ASP A 563 -18.14 -14.84 17.00
CA ASP A 563 -18.60 -14.67 15.63
C ASP A 563 -17.40 -14.27 14.77
N GLY A 564 -17.09 -15.06 13.74
CA GLY A 564 -15.81 -14.99 13.05
C GLY A 564 -14.63 -15.16 14.02
N ASP A 565 -13.78 -14.14 14.12
CA ASP A 565 -12.65 -14.08 15.06
C ASP A 565 -12.95 -13.20 16.30
N THR A 566 -14.19 -12.72 16.46
CA THR A 566 -14.55 -11.76 17.50
C THR A 566 -15.30 -12.42 18.65
N LEU A 567 -14.65 -12.51 19.79
CA LEU A 567 -15.24 -12.95 21.06
C LEU A 567 -16.06 -11.82 21.69
N THR A 568 -17.30 -12.10 22.05
CA THR A 568 -18.13 -11.27 22.94
C THR A 568 -18.23 -11.94 24.31
N VAL A 569 -17.87 -11.22 25.37
CA VAL A 569 -17.96 -11.69 26.75
C VAL A 569 -19.33 -11.36 27.32
N HIS A 570 -20.09 -12.36 27.73
CA HIS A 570 -21.43 -12.16 28.31
C HIS A 570 -21.39 -11.98 29.82
N LYS A 571 -20.60 -12.79 30.52
CA LYS A 571 -20.54 -12.81 31.98
C LYS A 571 -19.22 -13.33 32.49
N LEU A 572 -18.61 -12.65 33.46
CA LEU A 572 -17.38 -13.06 34.12
C LEU A 572 -17.69 -14.00 35.28
N GLY A 573 -16.80 -14.97 35.52
CA GLY A 573 -16.85 -15.86 36.68
C GLY A 573 -16.05 -15.32 37.88
N ASN A 574 -16.19 -15.99 39.02
CA ASN A 574 -15.62 -15.53 40.30
C ASN A 574 -14.12 -15.83 40.48
N LYS A 575 -13.44 -16.41 39.48
CA LYS A 575 -12.04 -16.90 39.61
C LYS A 575 -10.97 -15.85 39.23
N GLY A 576 -11.36 -14.62 38.87
CA GLY A 576 -10.41 -13.53 38.55
C GLY A 576 -9.67 -13.66 37.21
N ILE A 577 -9.82 -14.78 36.51
CA ILE A 577 -9.22 -15.06 35.19
C ILE A 577 -10.23 -15.76 34.28
N GLY A 578 -10.11 -15.53 32.97
CA GLY A 578 -10.80 -16.29 31.93
C GLY A 578 -9.80 -16.90 30.94
N ARG A 579 -10.08 -18.12 30.52
CA ARG A 579 -9.26 -18.88 29.57
C ARG A 579 -10.04 -19.10 28.30
N ILE A 580 -9.40 -18.79 27.19
CA ILE A 580 -9.90 -18.98 25.84
C ILE A 580 -9.03 -20.05 25.19
N ILE A 581 -9.65 -21.15 24.79
CA ILE A 581 -8.96 -22.28 24.15
C ILE A 581 -9.47 -22.38 22.72
N ALA A 582 -8.55 -22.33 21.76
CA ALA A 582 -8.81 -22.57 20.35
C ALA A 582 -8.19 -23.91 19.96
N LYS A 583 -8.95 -24.77 19.29
CA LYS A 583 -8.53 -26.11 18.85
C LYS A 583 -8.65 -26.25 17.33
N TYR A 584 -7.59 -26.72 16.67
CA TYR A 584 -7.53 -27.00 15.24
C TYR A 584 -6.89 -28.38 15.00
N ASP A 585 -7.54 -29.26 14.22
CA ASP A 585 -7.11 -30.65 13.93
C ASP A 585 -6.62 -31.42 15.17
N GLY A 586 -7.33 -31.27 16.29
CA GLY A 586 -6.97 -31.93 17.55
C GLY A 586 -5.90 -31.23 18.38
N TYR A 587 -5.25 -30.17 17.88
CA TYR A 587 -4.19 -29.41 18.53
C TYR A 587 -4.72 -28.08 19.09
N SER A 588 -4.37 -27.72 20.32
CA SER A 588 -4.96 -26.55 20.99
C SER A 588 -3.96 -25.44 21.34
N SER A 589 -4.44 -24.21 21.49
CA SER A 589 -3.70 -23.12 22.16
C SER A 589 -4.62 -22.44 23.16
N MET A 590 -4.06 -21.98 24.27
CA MET A 590 -4.80 -21.29 25.33
C MET A 590 -4.30 -19.86 25.51
N LEU A 591 -5.22 -18.91 25.54
CA LEU A 591 -5.00 -17.54 25.97
C LEU A 591 -5.66 -17.35 27.34
N THR A 592 -4.88 -16.93 28.32
CA THR A 592 -5.38 -16.63 29.67
C THR A 592 -5.38 -15.12 29.88
N LEU A 593 -6.53 -14.56 30.21
CA LEU A 593 -6.72 -13.12 30.44
C LEU A 593 -7.26 -12.91 31.86
N SER A 594 -6.86 -11.81 32.49
CA SER A 594 -7.45 -11.40 33.78
C SER A 594 -8.91 -10.97 33.59
N ALA A 595 -9.74 -11.10 34.61
CA ALA A 595 -11.06 -10.47 34.66
C ALA A 595 -10.90 -9.01 35.12
N GLY A 596 -11.54 -8.06 34.44
CA GLY A 596 -11.51 -6.64 34.76
C GLY A 596 -12.49 -6.26 35.86
N ILE A 597 -12.04 -5.37 36.75
CA ILE A 597 -12.85 -4.80 37.83
C ILE A 597 -13.07 -3.32 37.52
N LEU A 598 -14.32 -2.92 37.27
CA LEU A 598 -14.69 -1.52 37.08
C LEU A 598 -14.84 -0.82 38.43
N ARG A 599 -14.28 0.39 38.55
CA ARG A 599 -14.52 1.32 39.66
C ARG A 599 -14.88 2.68 39.08
N GLU A 600 -16.08 3.15 39.40
CA GLU A 600 -16.50 4.51 39.06
C GLU A 600 -15.62 5.51 39.81
N TRP A 601 -15.21 6.56 39.11
CA TRP A 601 -14.37 7.61 39.64
C TRP A 601 -15.13 8.93 39.78
N GLU A 602 -15.90 9.31 38.76
CA GLU A 602 -16.74 10.52 38.81
C GLU A 602 -17.93 10.38 37.86
N ASP A 603 -19.13 10.69 38.37
CA ASP A 603 -20.42 10.67 37.66
C ASP A 603 -21.09 12.06 37.62
N PHE A 604 -20.42 13.08 38.17
CA PHE A 604 -20.84 14.49 38.24
C PHE A 604 -22.20 14.73 38.91
N ASN A 605 -22.75 13.75 39.62
CA ASN A 605 -24.05 13.88 40.29
C ASN A 605 -23.98 14.69 41.60
N LEU A 606 -22.77 14.83 42.16
CA LEU A 606 -22.52 15.62 43.36
C LEU A 606 -22.34 17.12 43.05
N GLU A 607 -22.88 18.00 43.90
CA GLU A 607 -22.91 19.46 43.65
C GLU A 607 -21.56 20.19 43.83
N GLN A 608 -20.47 19.51 44.17
CA GLN A 608 -19.19 20.15 44.56
C GLN A 608 -17.94 19.45 44.00
N VAL A 609 -17.94 19.06 42.72
CA VAL A 609 -16.71 18.63 42.05
C VAL A 609 -15.83 19.88 41.81
N PRO A 610 -14.60 19.96 42.37
CA PRO A 610 -13.76 21.15 42.24
C PRO A 610 -13.17 21.24 40.84
N VAL A 611 -13.91 21.83 39.89
CA VAL A 611 -13.50 21.97 38.49
C VAL A 611 -13.68 23.40 38.00
N SER A 612 -12.75 23.90 37.17
CA SER A 612 -12.77 25.26 36.63
C SER A 612 -12.38 25.30 35.15
N PHE A 613 -12.81 26.36 34.45
CA PHE A 613 -12.49 26.58 33.04
C PHE A 613 -11.13 27.28 32.86
N THR A 614 -10.31 26.81 31.93
CA THR A 614 -9.17 27.56 31.38
C THR A 614 -9.05 27.31 29.88
N ALA A 615 -8.24 28.10 29.16
CA ALA A 615 -8.08 27.99 27.71
C ALA A 615 -6.64 28.30 27.25
N TYR A 616 -6.28 27.81 26.06
CA TYR A 616 -5.01 28.08 25.39
C TYR A 616 -5.20 28.20 23.87
N PRO A 617 -4.59 29.19 23.19
CA PRO A 617 -3.96 30.38 23.77
C PRO A 617 -4.99 31.28 24.46
N SER A 618 -4.56 32.39 25.06
CA SER A 618 -5.44 33.27 25.86
C SER A 618 -6.61 33.90 25.10
N PHE A 619 -6.63 33.83 23.76
CA PHE A 619 -7.73 34.31 22.92
C PHE A 619 -8.83 33.25 22.72
N VAL A 620 -8.59 31.98 23.08
CA VAL A 620 -9.65 30.96 23.06
C VAL A 620 -10.64 31.25 24.18
N SER A 621 -11.93 31.19 23.86
CA SER A 621 -13.02 31.39 24.83
C SER A 621 -13.87 30.13 24.97
N GLY A 622 -14.72 30.10 26.00
CA GLY A 622 -15.53 28.95 26.35
C GLY A 622 -16.12 29.07 27.75
N ASP A 623 -16.83 28.04 28.18
CA ASP A 623 -17.43 27.95 29.52
C ASP A 623 -17.50 26.51 30.00
N LEU A 624 -17.64 26.33 31.32
CA LEU A 624 -17.80 25.02 31.94
C LEU A 624 -19.05 25.01 32.83
N SER A 625 -19.94 24.04 32.61
CA SER A 625 -21.20 23.96 33.35
C SER A 625 -21.61 22.52 33.66
N PHE A 626 -22.42 22.33 34.71
CA PHE A 626 -23.05 21.05 34.99
C PHE A 626 -24.42 21.00 34.31
N GLN A 627 -24.58 20.14 33.31
CA GLN A 627 -25.82 19.99 32.56
C GLN A 627 -26.67 18.88 33.17
N ARG A 628 -27.99 19.10 33.29
CA ARG A 628 -28.92 18.08 33.82
C ARG A 628 -29.40 17.19 32.68
N GLU A 629 -29.04 15.90 32.73
CA GLU A 629 -29.47 14.89 31.76
C GLU A 629 -30.78 14.21 32.19
N SER A 630 -30.99 14.01 33.49
CA SER A 630 -32.24 13.47 34.04
C SER A 630 -32.51 13.93 35.48
N THR A 631 -33.57 13.39 36.13
CA THR A 631 -33.92 13.78 37.51
C THR A 631 -32.75 13.62 38.48
N ASN A 632 -31.91 12.59 38.28
CA ASN A 632 -30.77 12.22 39.12
C ASN A 632 -29.47 12.04 38.30
N ASN A 633 -29.38 12.59 37.08
CA ASN A 633 -28.15 12.51 36.29
C ASN A 633 -27.69 13.90 35.84
N LYS A 634 -26.41 14.21 36.03
CA LYS A 634 -25.74 15.43 35.56
C LYS A 634 -24.47 15.06 34.80
N SER A 635 -24.14 15.84 33.79
CA SER A 635 -22.89 15.73 33.04
C SER A 635 -22.06 17.01 33.19
N LEU A 636 -20.75 16.91 32.98
CA LEU A 636 -19.87 18.07 32.89
C LEU A 636 -19.77 18.53 31.44
N ARG A 637 -20.40 19.67 31.10
CA ARG A 637 -20.37 20.26 29.77
C ARG A 637 -19.26 21.30 29.65
N LEU A 638 -18.53 21.22 28.55
CA LEU A 638 -17.44 22.12 28.17
C LEU A 638 -17.77 22.75 26.81
N ASP A 639 -18.06 24.04 26.83
CA ASP A 639 -18.28 24.86 25.64
C ASP A 639 -16.96 25.49 25.19
N TYR A 640 -16.73 25.58 23.88
CA TYR A 640 -15.50 26.15 23.31
C TYR A 640 -15.75 27.01 22.08
N ASP A 641 -14.88 28.01 21.89
CA ASP A 641 -14.80 28.86 20.71
C ASP A 641 -13.33 29.07 20.30
N PHE A 642 -12.99 28.53 19.14
CA PHE A 642 -11.69 28.54 18.47
C PHE A 642 -11.65 29.47 17.25
N SER A 643 -12.66 30.32 17.05
CA SER A 643 -12.77 31.20 15.88
C SER A 643 -11.72 32.32 15.83
N GLU A 644 -11.21 32.74 16.98
CA GLU A 644 -10.22 33.81 17.08
C GLU A 644 -8.76 33.32 16.93
N GLY A 645 -7.89 34.17 16.39
CA GLY A 645 -6.44 33.99 16.39
C GLY A 645 -5.84 33.20 15.21
N GLU A 646 -4.51 33.08 15.21
CA GLU A 646 -3.72 32.40 14.18
C GLU A 646 -3.91 30.86 14.21
N THR A 647 -3.49 30.19 13.13
CA THR A 647 -3.51 28.72 12.99
C THR A 647 -2.44 28.09 13.91
N VAL A 648 -2.82 27.88 15.17
CA VAL A 648 -2.02 27.21 16.21
C VAL A 648 -2.89 26.18 16.93
N ASN A 649 -2.31 25.37 17.81
CA ASN A 649 -3.08 24.49 18.69
C ASN A 649 -3.98 25.32 19.62
N LYS A 650 -5.30 25.10 19.55
CA LYS A 650 -6.33 25.79 20.35
C LYS A 650 -7.03 24.77 21.25
N ALA A 651 -7.21 25.07 22.54
CA ALA A 651 -7.76 24.15 23.52
C ALA A 651 -8.59 24.85 24.60
N ALA A 652 -9.66 24.19 25.02
CA ALA A 652 -10.51 24.56 26.16
C ALA A 652 -10.46 23.45 27.20
N TYR A 653 -10.26 23.78 28.48
CA TYR A 653 -9.95 22.82 29.54
C TYR A 653 -10.97 22.90 30.69
N ALA A 654 -11.44 21.73 31.12
CA ALA A 654 -11.96 21.48 32.45
C ALA A 654 -10.80 21.09 33.39
N VAL A 655 -10.46 21.95 34.34
CA VAL A 655 -9.30 21.81 35.24
C VAL A 655 -9.74 21.34 36.61
N PHE A 656 -9.27 20.17 37.03
CA PHE A 656 -9.62 19.58 38.32
C PHE A 656 -8.72 20.09 39.46
N ASN A 657 -9.36 20.39 40.58
CA ASN A 657 -8.76 20.80 41.85
C ASN A 657 -7.68 21.88 41.69
N ASN A 658 -8.00 22.98 40.98
CA ASN A 658 -7.09 24.10 40.74
C ASN A 658 -5.73 23.69 40.17
N ASP A 659 -5.73 22.76 39.21
CA ASP A 659 -4.55 22.25 38.51
C ASP A 659 -3.69 21.26 39.33
N GLU A 660 -4.06 20.97 40.58
CA GLU A 660 -3.41 19.93 41.41
C GLU A 660 -3.90 18.51 41.07
N GLY A 661 -5.03 18.41 40.37
CA GLY A 661 -5.70 17.17 39.99
C GLY A 661 -6.41 16.43 41.13
N MET A 662 -7.22 15.45 40.76
CA MET A 662 -7.98 14.56 41.67
C MET A 662 -7.45 13.13 41.58
N ILE A 663 -7.27 12.44 42.72
CA ILE A 663 -6.61 11.12 42.78
C ILE A 663 -7.42 10.04 42.06
N VAL A 664 -6.71 9.16 41.34
CA VAL A 664 -7.21 7.88 40.83
C VAL A 664 -6.39 6.79 41.53
N ASP A 665 -7.01 6.12 42.50
CA ASP A 665 -6.31 5.13 43.35
C ASP A 665 -5.93 3.86 42.59
N GLY A 666 -4.82 3.24 42.96
CA GLY A 666 -4.35 1.98 42.39
C GLY A 666 -3.76 2.11 40.98
N GLU A 667 -3.71 0.99 40.26
CA GLU A 667 -3.10 0.88 38.93
C GLU A 667 -4.16 0.46 37.88
N PRO A 668 -5.02 1.39 37.43
CA PRO A 668 -6.00 1.08 36.40
C PRO A 668 -5.32 0.82 35.05
N GLN A 669 -5.92 -0.05 34.27
CA GLN A 669 -5.49 -0.46 32.93
C GLN A 669 -6.25 0.28 31.84
N PHE A 670 -7.49 0.71 32.10
CA PHE A 670 -8.31 1.45 31.14
C PHE A 670 -9.09 2.58 31.82
N LEU A 671 -9.34 3.63 31.05
CA LEU A 671 -10.25 4.73 31.35
C LEU A 671 -11.47 4.64 30.43
N LYS A 672 -12.65 4.49 31.01
CA LYS A 672 -13.95 4.49 30.32
C LYS A 672 -14.72 5.74 30.70
N MET A 673 -15.40 6.38 29.76
CA MET A 673 -16.32 7.49 30.05
C MET A 673 -17.40 7.59 28.98
N ASP A 674 -18.54 8.15 29.34
CA ASP A 674 -19.53 8.61 28.38
C ASP A 674 -19.14 10.01 27.91
N LEU A 675 -19.06 10.19 26.59
CA LEU A 675 -18.65 11.41 25.92
C LEU A 675 -19.75 11.83 24.95
N PHE A 676 -20.34 13.00 25.19
CA PHE A 676 -21.23 13.65 24.24
C PHE A 676 -20.38 14.30 23.14
N GLY A 677 -20.56 13.83 21.91
CA GLY A 677 -19.92 14.38 20.72
C GLY A 677 -20.78 15.45 20.04
N ASP A 678 -20.11 16.42 19.44
CA ASP A 678 -20.70 17.54 18.69
C ASP A 678 -20.39 17.49 17.20
N ASN A 679 -19.89 16.36 16.70
CA ASN A 679 -19.46 16.14 15.31
C ASN A 679 -18.45 17.18 14.79
N SER A 680 -17.65 17.77 15.69
CA SER A 680 -16.71 18.85 15.37
C SER A 680 -15.41 18.41 14.70
N TYR A 681 -15.10 17.11 14.70
CA TYR A 681 -13.81 16.55 14.31
C TYR A 681 -12.62 17.05 15.15
N ASN A 682 -12.88 17.74 16.27
CA ASN A 682 -11.87 18.11 17.26
C ASN A 682 -11.44 16.89 18.09
N TRP A 683 -10.33 17.04 18.81
CA TRP A 683 -9.78 15.98 19.65
C TRP A 683 -10.22 16.19 21.08
N VAL A 684 -10.59 15.13 21.77
CA VAL A 684 -10.83 15.12 23.21
C VAL A 684 -9.70 14.39 23.91
N ARG A 685 -9.18 14.97 24.99
CA ARG A 685 -7.98 14.51 25.70
C ARG A 685 -8.12 14.67 27.21
N ALA A 686 -7.27 13.94 27.94
CA ALA A 686 -7.01 14.17 29.35
C ALA A 686 -5.54 14.57 29.60
N GLU A 687 -5.30 15.32 30.67
CA GLU A 687 -3.97 15.43 31.29
C GLU A 687 -4.03 14.75 32.66
N VAL A 688 -3.05 13.88 32.96
CA VAL A 688 -2.90 13.25 34.27
C VAL A 688 -1.53 13.57 34.85
N ILE A 689 -1.44 13.72 36.17
CA ILE A 689 -0.17 13.79 36.90
C ILE A 689 0.13 12.38 37.37
N ASP A 690 1.26 11.80 36.97
CA ASP A 690 1.64 10.45 37.38
C ASP A 690 2.26 10.42 38.80
N GLY A 691 2.58 9.22 39.28
CA GLY A 691 3.18 8.98 40.60
C GLY A 691 4.58 9.54 40.77
N ASN A 692 5.27 9.90 39.68
CA ASN A 692 6.54 10.65 39.72
C ASN A 692 6.33 12.17 39.74
N GLY A 693 5.11 12.63 39.43
CA GLY A 693 4.74 14.04 39.34
C GLY A 693 4.77 14.60 37.92
N ASP A 694 5.00 13.77 36.90
CA ASP A 694 5.07 14.18 35.51
C ASP A 694 3.66 14.31 34.90
N VAL A 695 3.46 15.30 34.03
CA VAL A 695 2.17 15.51 33.34
C VAL A 695 2.15 14.72 32.04
N GLN A 696 1.22 13.78 31.94
CA GLN A 696 1.04 12.89 30.80
C GLN A 696 -0.26 13.24 30.07
N LYS A 697 -0.21 13.27 28.73
CA LYS A 697 -1.37 13.55 27.89
C LYS A 697 -1.96 12.25 27.36
N ILE A 698 -3.25 12.05 27.60
CA ILE A 698 -4.01 10.88 27.19
C ILE A 698 -4.99 11.30 26.09
N ASP A 699 -4.91 10.65 24.93
CA ASP A 699 -5.83 10.87 23.81
C ASP A 699 -7.10 10.07 24.07
N ILE A 700 -8.24 10.74 24.25
CA ILE A 700 -9.55 10.08 24.46
C ILE A 700 -10.22 9.80 23.11
N SER A 701 -10.29 10.81 22.25
CA SER A 701 -10.69 10.68 20.85
C SER A 701 -9.91 11.68 20.00
N LYS A 702 -9.37 11.23 18.88
CA LYS A 702 -8.68 12.10 17.91
C LYS A 702 -9.63 12.72 16.90
N ASN A 703 -10.87 12.28 16.80
CA ASN A 703 -11.88 12.89 15.92
C ASN A 703 -13.24 12.63 16.54
N VAL A 704 -13.85 13.67 17.11
CA VAL A 704 -15.26 13.61 17.53
C VAL A 704 -16.13 13.78 16.29
N ASN A 705 -16.40 12.69 15.59
CA ASN A 705 -17.16 12.65 14.33
C ASN A 705 -18.57 12.04 14.50
N TRP A 706 -19.10 12.11 15.72
CA TRP A 706 -20.45 11.68 16.07
C TRP A 706 -21.17 12.81 16.81
N GLU A 707 -22.50 12.76 16.76
CA GLU A 707 -23.38 13.66 17.52
C GLU A 707 -24.11 12.84 18.59
N GLY A 708 -24.10 13.30 19.84
CA GLY A 708 -24.75 12.62 20.95
C GLY A 708 -23.81 11.78 21.82
N TRP A 709 -24.39 10.99 22.72
CA TRP A 709 -23.66 10.21 23.72
C TRP A 709 -23.05 8.94 23.12
N GLU A 710 -21.74 8.78 23.28
CA GLU A 710 -21.03 7.52 23.07
C GLU A 710 -20.15 7.18 24.27
N THR A 711 -20.01 5.88 24.56
CA THR A 711 -19.08 5.41 25.57
C THR A 711 -17.70 5.19 24.95
N VAL A 712 -16.72 5.98 25.36
CA VAL A 712 -15.32 5.84 24.91
C VAL A 712 -14.50 5.05 25.94
N ASN A 713 -13.49 4.33 25.44
CA ASN A 713 -12.61 3.50 26.26
C ASN A 713 -11.15 3.69 25.82
N VAL A 714 -10.27 4.02 26.76
CA VAL A 714 -8.86 4.35 26.52
C VAL A 714 -7.98 3.36 27.28
N ASN A 715 -7.01 2.75 26.58
CA ASN A 715 -6.02 1.87 27.19
C ASN A 715 -4.91 2.69 27.85
N LEU A 716 -4.81 2.63 29.17
CA LEU A 716 -3.82 3.39 29.93
C LEU A 716 -2.41 2.78 29.83
N ALA A 717 -2.29 1.51 29.44
CA ALA A 717 -1.00 0.87 29.21
C ALA A 717 -0.24 1.43 27.98
N ASP A 718 -0.91 2.19 27.12
CA ASP A 718 -0.28 2.90 26.00
C ASP A 718 0.51 4.13 26.46
N TYR A 719 0.39 4.48 27.75
CA TYR A 719 1.06 5.60 28.39
C TYR A 719 2.01 5.06 29.48
N ASP A 720 3.25 5.55 29.52
CA ASP A 720 4.27 5.15 30.51
C ASP A 720 3.98 5.81 31.88
N LEU A 721 2.87 5.41 32.50
CA LEU A 721 2.36 6.00 33.73
C LEU A 721 2.93 5.29 34.96
N THR A 722 3.41 6.09 35.92
CA THR A 722 3.64 5.62 37.30
C THR A 722 2.37 5.87 38.13
N TYR A 723 1.99 4.92 38.99
CA TYR A 723 0.75 4.99 39.77
C TYR A 723 1.00 5.27 41.26
N PRO A 724 0.03 5.85 42.01
CA PRO A 724 -1.28 6.33 41.55
C PRO A 724 -1.16 7.61 40.70
N ILE A 725 -2.15 7.85 39.83
CA ILE A 725 -2.24 9.07 39.01
C ILE A 725 -3.24 10.07 39.62
N LYS A 726 -3.18 11.33 39.20
CA LYS A 726 -4.22 12.33 39.45
C LYS A 726 -4.77 12.85 38.12
N MET A 727 -6.09 12.78 37.92
CA MET A 727 -6.74 13.42 36.79
C MET A 727 -6.63 14.94 36.94
N LYS A 728 -5.88 15.57 36.05
CA LYS A 728 -5.56 17.00 36.11
C LYS A 728 -6.55 17.81 35.27
N ARG A 729 -6.78 17.39 34.02
CA ARG A 729 -7.67 18.08 33.08
C ARG A 729 -8.40 17.12 32.16
N LEU A 730 -9.62 17.47 31.77
CA LEU A 730 -10.29 16.99 30.55
C LEU A 730 -10.43 18.16 29.60
N TYR A 731 -10.16 17.97 28.31
CA TYR A 731 -10.13 19.09 27.39
C TYR A 731 -10.41 18.69 25.95
N ILE A 732 -10.93 19.66 25.20
CA ILE A 732 -11.07 19.59 23.75
C ILE A 732 -9.98 20.46 23.12
N VAL A 733 -9.37 19.97 22.04
CA VAL A 733 -8.29 20.64 21.32
C VAL A 733 -8.49 20.52 19.82
N SER A 734 -8.26 21.63 19.12
CA SER A 734 -8.06 21.68 17.68
C SER A 734 -6.56 21.81 17.39
N PRO A 735 -5.89 20.76 16.91
CA PRO A 735 -4.52 20.86 16.43
C PRO A 735 -4.38 21.81 15.24
N ASP A 736 -3.19 22.36 15.02
CA ASP A 736 -2.86 23.26 13.90
C ASP A 736 -2.97 22.57 12.52
N VAL A 737 -2.46 21.34 12.39
CA VAL A 737 -2.55 20.55 11.16
C VAL A 737 -3.98 20.05 10.95
N GLY A 738 -4.55 20.35 9.77
CA GLY A 738 -5.94 20.01 9.43
C GLY A 738 -6.99 20.81 10.20
N GLN A 739 -6.61 21.92 10.85
CA GLN A 739 -7.54 22.78 11.61
C GLN A 739 -8.70 23.31 10.77
N ASN A 740 -8.48 23.55 9.47
CA ASN A 740 -9.48 24.09 8.55
C ASN A 740 -10.63 23.11 8.24
N ASP A 741 -10.47 21.83 8.59
CA ASP A 741 -11.46 20.79 8.34
C ASP A 741 -12.32 20.48 9.59
N ARG A 742 -12.20 21.28 10.66
CA ARG A 742 -12.86 21.08 11.96
C ARG A 742 -13.78 22.24 12.32
N GLU A 743 -14.81 21.96 13.11
CA GLU A 743 -15.69 23.00 13.62
C GLU A 743 -14.97 23.88 14.65
N VAL A 744 -15.18 25.19 14.52
CA VAL A 744 -14.49 26.20 15.34
C VAL A 744 -15.24 26.53 16.62
N THR A 745 -16.48 26.09 16.78
CA THR A 745 -17.29 26.29 17.99
C THR A 745 -18.13 25.05 18.27
N GLY A 746 -18.31 24.70 19.54
CA GLY A 746 -19.12 23.54 19.90
C GLY A 746 -19.17 23.27 21.39
N SER A 747 -19.64 22.06 21.73
CA SER A 747 -19.88 21.64 23.10
C SER A 747 -19.69 20.12 23.24
N VAL A 748 -18.74 19.71 24.07
CA VAL A 748 -18.62 18.31 24.51
C VAL A 748 -19.07 18.17 25.95
N ALA A 749 -19.54 16.98 26.34
CA ALA A 749 -19.88 16.69 27.74
C ALA A 749 -19.32 15.35 28.19
N PHE A 750 -18.93 15.26 29.46
CA PHE A 750 -18.33 14.10 30.09
C PHE A 750 -19.25 13.55 31.18
N ASP A 751 -19.41 12.22 31.24
CA ASP A 751 -20.19 11.53 32.27
C ASP A 751 -19.63 10.11 32.55
N ASN A 752 -20.03 9.50 33.67
CA ASN A 752 -19.75 8.11 34.07
C ASN A 752 -18.27 7.68 33.92
N ILE A 753 -17.36 8.53 34.36
CA ILE A 753 -15.92 8.28 34.27
C ILE A 753 -15.56 7.12 35.20
N THR A 754 -15.10 6.02 34.61
CA THR A 754 -14.84 4.75 35.27
C THR A 754 -13.45 4.27 34.92
N PHE A 755 -12.69 3.83 35.92
CA PHE A 755 -11.40 3.17 35.72
C PHE A 755 -11.52 1.67 35.87
N MET A 756 -10.78 0.93 35.04
CA MET A 756 -10.81 -0.53 35.04
C MET A 756 -9.49 -1.10 35.52
N TYR A 757 -9.54 -2.04 36.47
CA TYR A 757 -8.38 -2.61 37.16
C TYR A 757 -8.22 -4.09 36.85
N ARG A 758 -6.98 -4.57 36.93
CA ARG A 758 -6.66 -6.00 36.79
C ARG A 758 -7.13 -6.78 38.01
N GLY A 759 -7.87 -7.88 37.80
CA GLY A 759 -8.14 -8.85 38.85
C GLY A 759 -6.87 -9.60 39.30
N GLU A 760 -6.82 -10.00 40.58
CA GLU A 760 -5.70 -10.76 41.14
C GLU A 760 -5.61 -12.18 40.55
N ILE A 761 -4.40 -12.62 40.19
CA ILE A 761 -4.10 -14.01 39.84
C ILE A 761 -3.74 -14.75 41.15
N PRO A 762 -4.40 -15.88 41.48
CA PRO A 762 -4.07 -16.65 42.68
C PRO A 762 -2.59 -17.08 42.72
N PRO A 763 -1.93 -17.07 43.89
CA PRO A 763 -0.53 -17.50 44.01
C PRO A 763 -0.37 -19.00 43.71
N ILE A 764 0.73 -19.36 43.04
CA ILE A 764 1.07 -20.74 42.71
C ILE A 764 1.40 -21.52 43.99
N ILE A 765 0.57 -22.50 44.34
CA ILE A 765 0.86 -23.43 45.44
C ILE A 765 1.77 -24.55 44.92
N LYS A 766 2.92 -24.76 45.58
CA LYS A 766 3.85 -25.87 45.32
C LYS A 766 3.90 -26.82 46.52
N PRO A 767 2.98 -27.79 46.63
CA PRO A 767 3.04 -28.78 47.71
C PRO A 767 4.24 -29.71 47.54
N LYS A 768 4.79 -30.19 48.66
CA LYS A 768 5.85 -31.19 48.62
C LYS A 768 5.26 -32.57 48.36
N VAL A 769 5.67 -33.20 47.26
CA VAL A 769 5.18 -34.53 46.88
C VAL A 769 6.28 -35.57 47.02
N GLU A 770 5.98 -36.68 47.71
CA GLU A 770 6.90 -37.80 47.89
C GLU A 770 6.26 -39.10 47.39
N MET A 771 7.01 -39.90 46.63
CA MET A 771 6.59 -41.23 46.16
C MET A 771 7.76 -42.21 46.30
N ILE A 772 7.48 -43.50 46.33
CA ILE A 772 8.50 -44.56 46.29
C ILE A 772 8.27 -45.41 45.06
N LEU A 773 9.35 -45.75 44.34
CA LEU A 773 9.27 -46.58 43.15
C LEU A 773 8.64 -47.95 43.47
N ASN A 774 7.69 -48.39 42.65
CA ASN A 774 6.93 -49.64 42.81
C ASN A 774 6.02 -49.71 44.06
N GLU A 775 5.84 -48.61 44.80
CA GLU A 775 4.88 -48.53 45.90
C GLU A 775 3.66 -47.69 45.52
N GLN A 776 2.49 -48.10 45.99
CA GLN A 776 1.20 -47.45 45.74
C GLN A 776 0.89 -46.36 46.78
N VAL A 777 1.90 -45.62 47.23
CA VAL A 777 1.75 -44.58 48.25
C VAL A 777 2.35 -43.26 47.76
N LEU A 778 1.55 -42.21 47.87
CA LEU A 778 1.90 -40.81 47.63
C LEU A 778 1.82 -40.05 48.95
N LYS A 779 2.77 -39.16 49.24
CA LYS A 779 2.61 -38.17 50.32
C LYS A 779 2.56 -36.78 49.73
N VAL A 780 1.53 -36.01 50.10
CA VAL A 780 1.39 -34.59 49.75
C VAL A 780 1.44 -33.81 51.06
N ASP A 781 2.47 -32.97 51.23
CA ASP A 781 2.76 -32.23 52.47
C ASP A 781 2.73 -33.12 53.73
N GLY A 782 3.24 -34.35 53.59
CA GLY A 782 3.30 -35.35 54.66
C GLY A 782 2.03 -36.19 54.85
N ILE A 783 0.92 -35.85 54.19
CA ILE A 783 -0.35 -36.61 54.24
C ILE A 783 -0.29 -37.74 53.22
N SER A 784 -0.49 -38.99 53.67
CA SER A 784 -0.44 -40.18 52.80
C SER A 784 -1.74 -40.40 52.03
N GLN A 785 -1.62 -40.76 50.76
CA GLN A 785 -2.69 -41.10 49.83
C GLN A 785 -2.31 -42.39 49.09
N GLU A 786 -3.31 -43.22 48.78
CA GLU A 786 -3.11 -44.46 48.01
C GLU A 786 -3.14 -44.15 46.51
N LEU A 787 -2.18 -44.73 45.77
CA LEU A 787 -2.10 -44.64 44.31
C LEU A 787 -2.69 -45.91 43.69
N ASP A 788 -3.61 -45.75 42.73
CA ASP A 788 -4.12 -46.90 41.97
C ASP A 788 -3.03 -47.54 41.08
N GLN A 789 -1.94 -46.82 40.80
CA GLN A 789 -0.81 -47.28 40.01
C GLN A 789 0.49 -46.71 40.59
N ALA A 790 1.44 -47.59 40.95
CA ALA A 790 2.75 -47.18 41.44
C ALA A 790 3.59 -46.51 40.34
N PRO A 791 4.53 -45.61 40.70
CA PRO A 791 5.60 -45.19 39.80
C PRO A 791 6.43 -46.40 39.34
N VAL A 792 6.79 -46.45 38.06
CA VAL A 792 7.53 -47.58 37.45
C VAL A 792 8.67 -47.06 36.59
N VAL A 793 9.66 -47.89 36.26
CA VAL A 793 10.70 -47.55 35.29
C VAL A 793 10.37 -48.20 33.95
N ILE A 794 10.30 -47.39 32.88
CA ILE A 794 10.13 -47.83 31.49
C ILE A 794 11.23 -47.21 30.67
N GLU A 795 11.99 -48.03 29.93
CA GLU A 795 13.09 -47.59 29.06
C GLU A 795 14.10 -46.67 29.77
N GLY A 796 14.37 -46.94 31.05
CA GLY A 796 15.29 -46.13 31.86
C GLY A 796 14.77 -44.75 32.26
N ARG A 797 13.46 -44.51 32.13
CA ARG A 797 12.76 -43.31 32.64
C ARG A 797 11.76 -43.71 33.72
N THR A 798 11.74 -42.96 34.81
CA THR A 798 10.71 -43.11 35.85
C THR A 798 9.41 -42.52 35.32
N MET A 799 8.38 -43.36 35.22
CA MET A 799 7.03 -43.02 34.80
C MET A 799 6.14 -42.91 36.03
N VAL A 800 5.36 -41.83 36.10
CA VAL A 800 4.52 -41.51 37.25
C VAL A 800 3.05 -41.35 36.86
N PRO A 801 2.10 -41.71 37.73
CA PRO A 801 0.68 -41.61 37.43
C PRO A 801 0.24 -40.14 37.42
N LEU A 802 -0.15 -39.66 36.24
CA LEU A 802 -0.33 -38.23 35.99
C LEU A 802 -1.41 -37.59 36.86
N ARG A 803 -2.58 -38.25 36.98
CA ARG A 803 -3.75 -37.71 37.68
C ARG A 803 -3.43 -37.29 39.11
N PHE A 804 -2.78 -38.16 39.88
CA PHE A 804 -2.48 -37.90 41.29
C PHE A 804 -1.53 -36.72 41.48
N ILE A 805 -0.60 -36.52 40.55
CA ILE A 805 0.31 -35.39 40.60
C ILE A 805 -0.42 -34.09 40.27
N VAL A 806 -1.27 -34.09 39.26
CA VAL A 806 -2.03 -32.90 38.86
C VAL A 806 -3.08 -32.52 39.91
N ASP A 807 -3.74 -33.51 40.51
CA ASP A 807 -4.69 -33.31 41.62
C ASP A 807 -3.95 -32.69 42.83
N ALA A 808 -2.77 -33.20 43.18
CA ALA A 808 -1.93 -32.60 44.22
C ALA A 808 -1.54 -31.15 43.89
N LEU A 809 -1.33 -30.84 42.60
CA LEU A 809 -0.98 -29.51 42.11
C LEU A 809 -2.17 -28.55 42.02
N GLY A 810 -3.41 -29.00 42.28
CA GLY A 810 -4.61 -28.19 42.10
C GLY A 810 -4.95 -27.90 40.63
N GLY A 811 -4.46 -28.71 39.70
CA GLY A 811 -4.81 -28.64 38.27
C GLY A 811 -6.05 -29.46 37.93
N GLU A 812 -6.57 -29.27 36.72
CA GLU A 812 -7.69 -30.02 36.17
C GLU A 812 -7.18 -30.99 35.09
N VAL A 813 -7.60 -32.26 35.15
CA VAL A 813 -7.24 -33.30 34.16
C VAL A 813 -8.50 -33.81 33.46
N THR A 814 -8.50 -33.76 32.13
CA THR A 814 -9.58 -34.27 31.29
C THR A 814 -9.02 -35.30 30.29
N TRP A 815 -9.83 -36.31 29.96
CA TRP A 815 -9.53 -37.32 28.95
C TRP A 815 -10.38 -37.10 27.70
N ASP A 816 -9.75 -36.98 26.54
CA ASP A 816 -10.40 -36.99 25.23
C ASP A 816 -10.25 -38.39 24.62
N SER A 817 -11.36 -39.13 24.56
CA SER A 817 -11.37 -40.51 24.05
C SER A 817 -11.26 -40.62 22.54
N ILE A 818 -11.61 -39.56 21.80
CA ILE A 818 -11.57 -39.54 20.33
C ILE A 818 -10.11 -39.41 19.89
N GLU A 819 -9.44 -38.40 20.44
CA GLU A 819 -8.02 -38.11 20.16
C GLU A 819 -7.06 -39.01 20.96
N LYS A 820 -7.59 -39.78 21.94
CA LYS A 820 -6.82 -40.57 22.91
C LYS A 820 -5.74 -39.72 23.60
N LYS A 821 -6.11 -38.52 24.06
CA LYS A 821 -5.20 -37.58 24.71
C LYS A 821 -5.68 -37.17 26.09
N VAL A 822 -4.74 -36.86 26.97
CA VAL A 822 -4.98 -36.19 28.24
C VAL A 822 -4.79 -34.69 28.06
N ILE A 823 -5.74 -33.89 28.55
CA ILE A 823 -5.68 -32.43 28.58
C ILE A 823 -5.53 -32.00 30.04
N LEU A 824 -4.53 -31.17 30.31
CA LEU A 824 -4.24 -30.65 31.64
C LEU A 824 -4.32 -29.14 31.60
N ILE A 825 -5.05 -28.56 32.56
CA ILE A 825 -5.16 -27.11 32.70
C ILE A 825 -4.83 -26.75 34.15
N LYS A 826 -3.83 -25.90 34.32
CA LYS A 826 -3.53 -25.25 35.59
C LYS A 826 -3.11 -23.83 35.31
N GLU A 827 -3.78 -22.86 35.94
CA GLU A 827 -3.44 -21.43 35.81
C GLU A 827 -3.38 -20.99 34.34
N ASP A 828 -2.21 -20.66 33.80
CA ASP A 828 -1.97 -20.27 32.40
C ASP A 828 -1.33 -21.39 31.55
N GLN A 829 -1.21 -22.61 32.10
CA GLN A 829 -0.63 -23.77 31.46
C GLN A 829 -1.69 -24.72 30.92
N LEU A 830 -1.67 -24.93 29.61
CA LEU A 830 -2.36 -26.00 28.89
C LEU A 830 -1.32 -27.02 28.42
N ILE A 831 -1.51 -28.28 28.79
CA ILE A 831 -0.69 -29.40 28.30
C ILE A 831 -1.60 -30.44 27.66
N GLU A 832 -1.26 -30.90 26.47
CA GLU A 832 -1.93 -32.02 25.82
C GLU A 832 -0.96 -33.16 25.52
N LEU A 833 -1.35 -34.37 25.92
CA LEU A 833 -0.53 -35.58 25.87
C LEU A 833 -1.28 -36.69 25.15
N TRP A 834 -0.84 -37.06 23.95
CA TRP A 834 -1.40 -38.18 23.20
C TRP A 834 -0.78 -39.50 23.66
N ILE A 835 -1.60 -40.53 23.90
CA ILE A 835 -1.09 -41.83 24.37
C ILE A 835 -0.30 -42.50 23.24
N ASN A 836 0.91 -42.98 23.57
CA ASN A 836 1.88 -43.59 22.68
C ASN A 836 2.45 -42.67 21.60
N ASP A 837 2.30 -41.35 21.74
CA ASP A 837 2.86 -40.34 20.85
C ASP A 837 3.88 -39.50 21.66
N PRO A 838 5.14 -39.38 21.21
CA PRO A 838 6.12 -38.57 21.91
C PRO A 838 5.88 -37.06 21.75
N ALA A 839 5.04 -36.63 20.79
CA ALA A 839 4.68 -35.23 20.63
C ALA A 839 3.78 -34.76 21.76
N ILE A 840 4.11 -33.59 22.30
CA ILE A 840 3.40 -32.95 23.39
C ILE A 840 3.12 -31.51 23.00
N ASN A 841 1.91 -31.05 23.28
CA ASN A 841 1.55 -29.65 23.11
C ASN A 841 1.65 -28.93 24.45
N LEU A 842 2.45 -27.87 24.49
CA LEU A 842 2.57 -26.97 25.63
C LEU A 842 2.15 -25.56 25.23
N ASN A 843 0.96 -25.13 25.64
CA ASN A 843 0.44 -23.79 25.32
C ASN A 843 0.58 -23.47 23.81
N GLY A 844 0.24 -24.44 22.97
CA GLY A 844 0.37 -24.33 21.51
C GLY A 844 1.76 -24.67 20.96
N ASN A 845 2.81 -24.85 21.76
CA ASN A 845 4.15 -25.17 21.26
C ASN A 845 4.39 -26.69 21.26
N LYS A 846 4.81 -27.24 20.11
CA LYS A 846 5.11 -28.66 20.00
C LYS A 846 6.47 -28.94 20.63
N VAL A 847 6.49 -29.83 21.62
CA VAL A 847 7.70 -30.37 22.24
C VAL A 847 7.69 -31.89 22.12
N THR A 848 8.86 -32.52 22.22
CA THR A 848 8.99 -33.98 22.09
C THR A 848 9.49 -34.58 23.40
N SER A 849 8.83 -35.64 23.86
CA SER A 849 9.23 -36.42 25.03
C SER A 849 10.19 -37.54 24.65
N ASP A 850 11.18 -37.82 25.49
CA ASP A 850 12.09 -38.97 25.33
C ASP A 850 11.35 -40.31 25.30
N VAL A 851 10.28 -40.43 26.10
CA VAL A 851 9.44 -41.63 26.22
C VAL A 851 7.98 -41.17 26.15
N PRO A 852 7.14 -41.79 25.29
CA PRO A 852 5.78 -41.34 25.10
C PRO A 852 4.91 -41.59 26.35
N PRO A 853 3.92 -40.73 26.63
CA PRO A 853 2.88 -41.01 27.61
C PRO A 853 2.23 -42.37 27.33
N THR A 854 2.11 -43.24 28.33
CA THR A 854 1.65 -44.62 28.14
C THR A 854 0.52 -44.94 29.11
N ALA A 855 -0.46 -45.72 28.67
CA ALA A 855 -1.52 -46.22 29.54
C ALA A 855 -1.13 -47.55 30.21
N ILE A 856 -1.11 -47.60 31.54
CA ILE A 856 -0.84 -48.82 32.33
C ILE A 856 -1.99 -48.99 33.33
N ASN A 857 -2.62 -50.17 33.35
CA ASN A 857 -3.76 -50.45 34.24
C ASN A 857 -4.84 -49.35 34.23
N ASN A 858 -5.13 -48.82 33.03
CA ASN A 858 -6.10 -47.74 32.84
C ASN A 858 -5.71 -46.42 33.56
N ARG A 859 -4.41 -46.17 33.76
CA ARG A 859 -3.84 -44.91 34.27
C ARG A 859 -2.80 -44.39 33.29
N THR A 860 -2.85 -43.09 33.00
CA THR A 860 -1.85 -42.42 32.17
C THR A 860 -0.58 -42.22 32.96
N MET A 861 0.51 -42.76 32.44
CA MET A 861 1.85 -42.69 32.99
C MET A 861 2.68 -41.74 32.12
N VAL A 862 3.34 -40.78 32.75
CA VAL A 862 4.20 -39.80 32.07
C VAL A 862 5.62 -39.83 32.63
N PRO A 863 6.65 -39.46 31.86
CA PRO A 863 8.00 -39.33 32.39
C PRO A 863 8.06 -38.30 33.52
N LEU A 864 8.72 -38.63 34.62
CA LEU A 864 8.88 -37.74 35.77
C LEU A 864 9.57 -36.42 35.40
N ARG A 865 10.59 -36.49 34.52
CA ARG A 865 11.30 -35.30 34.03
C ARG A 865 10.35 -34.31 33.39
N PHE A 866 9.44 -34.81 32.54
CA PHE A 866 8.41 -34.01 31.89
C PHE A 866 7.62 -33.23 32.96
N VAL A 867 7.03 -33.93 33.93
CA VAL A 867 6.26 -33.30 35.01
C VAL A 867 7.08 -32.22 35.76
N SER A 868 8.35 -32.49 36.04
CA SER A 868 9.19 -31.56 36.78
C SER A 868 9.56 -30.28 36.03
N GLU A 869 9.88 -30.40 34.73
CA GLU A 869 10.32 -29.27 33.92
C GLU A 869 9.16 -28.32 33.64
N PHE A 870 7.96 -28.85 33.34
CA PHE A 870 6.81 -28.02 32.99
C PHE A 870 6.16 -27.35 34.19
N PHE A 871 6.10 -28.00 35.36
CA PHE A 871 5.55 -27.39 36.57
C PHE A 871 6.59 -26.63 37.41
N GLY A 872 7.85 -26.55 36.94
CA GLY A 872 8.92 -25.82 37.62
C GLY A 872 9.25 -26.39 39.00
N TRP A 873 9.22 -27.72 39.11
CA TRP A 873 9.47 -28.50 40.32
C TRP A 873 10.87 -29.09 40.31
N LYS A 874 11.56 -29.05 41.44
CA LYS A 874 12.83 -29.74 41.62
C LYS A 874 12.57 -31.19 41.99
N VAL A 875 13.11 -32.10 41.19
CA VAL A 875 13.05 -33.54 41.49
C VAL A 875 14.27 -33.95 42.30
N GLY A 876 14.02 -34.45 43.51
CA GLY A 876 14.98 -35.19 44.30
C GLY A 876 14.83 -36.70 44.10
N TRP A 877 15.95 -37.41 44.00
CA TRP A 877 15.99 -38.87 43.99
C TRP A 877 16.93 -39.38 45.07
N ASP A 878 16.42 -40.23 45.94
CA ASP A 878 17.21 -41.00 46.91
C ASP A 878 17.31 -42.46 46.45
N SER A 879 18.49 -42.83 45.97
CA SER A 879 18.77 -44.17 45.46
C SER A 879 18.79 -45.26 46.54
N SER A 880 18.93 -44.90 47.82
CA SER A 880 18.96 -45.87 48.92
C SER A 880 17.56 -46.34 49.31
N THR A 881 16.56 -45.48 49.13
CA THR A 881 15.15 -45.72 49.48
C THR A 881 14.23 -45.78 48.28
N ASN A 882 14.76 -45.60 47.06
CA ASN A 882 14.01 -45.41 45.82
C ASN A 882 12.93 -44.31 45.93
N LYS A 883 13.21 -43.30 46.76
CA LYS A 883 12.27 -42.21 47.04
C LYS A 883 12.43 -41.09 46.03
N ILE A 884 11.31 -40.66 45.47
CA ILE A 884 11.14 -39.51 44.60
C ILE A 884 10.57 -38.39 45.46
N THR A 885 11.16 -37.20 45.40
CA THR A 885 10.63 -35.99 46.03
C THR A 885 10.47 -34.89 44.99
N MET A 886 9.40 -34.11 45.06
CA MET A 886 9.16 -32.96 44.19
C MET A 886 8.75 -31.73 45.01
N GLU A 887 9.43 -30.59 44.80
CA GLU A 887 9.22 -29.32 45.52
C GLU A 887 9.60 -28.06 44.72
#